data_AF-A0A7R9QI83-F1
#
_entry.id   AF-A0A7R9QI83-F1
#
_cell.length_a   1.000
_cell.length_b   1.000
_cell.length_c   1.000
_cell.angle_alpha   90.00
_cell.angle_beta   90.00
_cell.angle_gamma   90.00
#
_symmetry.space_group_name_H-M   'P 1'
#
loop_
_entity.id
_entity.type
_entity.pdbx_description
1 polymer ?
#
loop_
_entity_poly.entity_id
_entity_poly.type
_entity_poly.pdbx_seq_one_letter_code
_entity_poly.pdbx_strand_id
1 'polypeptide(L)'
;MNTTQIPVPLIVGLSVLTTTSLLFYLYRKTRPNYEQVCKVKKLFIYPIKAVKGVEVNELEITKYGVKYGTFKDRSWALLNESNNWIGIKHEPRLALTRTSIVGHELWVDAPDMPTLKLRYIDKLNNNHNILSFRMYGQQIKGLVCSDECNKWFQTFLGKPGVRLLQHHESFEFRDTNSDKRRNDDKEFPIIYQNKSGLHLINESSISHLNSRFSEGADHVCHENFRPNVLVDYPQAWAEDTWKWMRINGVNFMRLLACDRCPSTTVNQKTAVKNMETLVALKKFRPPEGITKKKGLGPSMGVIFAHLSNAGKGVEVNQLEITKYGVKYGSFRDRIMGQELWVDGPDMPTLKLRYIDEINDSHNIITIDMKYTTMATYRGKIKGIDCGPEANQWFETFLGRPGVRLLQHHHSFDFRNSNTYDRRNDDKDYPIIYHNKSNVHLINESSISDLNSRLPEGSDQVFDENFRPNVVVQYTEPWVEDKWKWMRINGVTFLRLIACDRCSVTTVNQKTGVLTRTRILGQEVWVDGPDMPTLKLRYIDEINDSHNIISFNLYGQRIKGIDCGPEVNQWFETFLSRPGVRLLQHHHSFDFRDSDTFKRRNDDKDYPIIYQNKSGLHLINESSISDLNSRFPEGEDHAIDENFRPNLVVEYREPWAEDKWKWMRINGVTFLRLIACDRCLNTGVNQKTGVEVNQLEITKYGVKYGIFKDRLRIMGKQLWVDGPDMPTLKLTYIEELNDNHKIISFNLDGQVIKGIDCGPEANQWFETFIGRPGVRLLQHHHSFDFRDSDSGKRRNDDKDFPIIYQNRSGLHLVNESSVNDLNSQFPEGEDQVLSDNFRPTVLVEYPEPWAEDNWKWMRINGVNFLMLISCDRCPTTCVDPETGAKVETLKTLKK
;
A
#
# COMPACT_ATOMS: atom_id res chain seq x y z
N MET A 1 -7.37 62.50 6.22
CA MET A 1 -8.31 61.99 7.24
C MET A 1 -9.37 61.20 6.47
N ASN A 2 -9.50 59.88 6.53
CA ASN A 2 -9.47 58.99 7.68
C ASN A 2 -8.74 57.68 7.37
N THR A 3 -7.76 57.34 8.20
CA THR A 3 -7.13 56.03 8.30
C THR A 3 -8.04 55.11 9.11
N THR A 4 -8.70 54.15 8.48
CA THR A 4 -9.36 53.03 9.18
C THR A 4 -8.30 52.08 9.69
N GLN A 5 -7.90 52.27 10.95
CA GLN A 5 -7.11 51.30 11.70
C GLN A 5 -7.96 50.05 11.97
N ILE A 6 -7.53 48.91 11.44
CA ILE A 6 -8.10 47.61 11.80
C ILE A 6 -7.73 47.35 13.26
N PRO A 7 -8.69 47.05 14.14
CA PRO A 7 -8.41 46.86 15.55
C PRO A 7 -7.58 45.58 15.75
N VAL A 8 -6.39 45.76 16.33
CA VAL A 8 -5.44 44.71 16.76
C VAL A 8 -6.11 43.44 17.37
N PRO A 9 -7.20 43.51 18.16
CA PRO A 9 -7.86 42.29 18.65
C PRO A 9 -8.37 41.33 17.57
N LEU A 10 -8.70 41.79 16.35
CA LEU A 10 -9.18 40.92 15.26
C LEU A 10 -8.06 40.09 14.62
N ILE A 11 -6.85 40.67 14.53
CA ILE A 11 -5.64 40.00 14.03
C ILE A 11 -5.13 38.98 15.06
N VAL A 12 -5.27 39.28 16.36
CA VAL A 12 -4.97 38.32 17.44
C VAL A 12 -5.97 37.16 17.43
N GLY A 13 -7.27 37.40 17.18
CA GLY A 13 -8.27 36.33 17.04
C GLY A 13 -8.01 35.36 15.87
N LEU A 14 -7.66 35.89 14.70
CA LEU A 14 -7.37 35.10 13.48
C LEU A 14 -6.03 34.33 13.58
N SER A 15 -5.01 34.93 14.20
CA SER A 15 -3.74 34.25 14.45
C SER A 15 -3.86 33.17 15.51
N VAL A 16 -4.68 33.35 16.55
CA VAL A 16 -5.00 32.30 17.54
C VAL A 16 -5.82 31.18 16.91
N LEU A 17 -6.80 31.46 16.02
CA LEU A 17 -7.59 30.44 15.30
C LEU A 17 -6.75 29.63 14.29
N THR A 18 -5.85 30.28 13.55
CA THR A 18 -4.96 29.59 12.61
C THR A 18 -3.86 28.80 13.31
N THR A 19 -3.27 29.32 14.40
CA THR A 19 -2.31 28.56 15.21
C THR A 19 -2.97 27.43 15.99
N THR A 20 -4.18 27.60 16.54
CA THR A 20 -4.92 26.49 17.17
C THR A 20 -5.38 25.46 16.15
N SER A 21 -5.74 25.85 14.92
CA SER A 21 -6.10 24.91 13.85
C SER A 21 -4.88 24.17 13.30
N LEU A 22 -3.73 24.84 13.18
CA LEU A 22 -2.45 24.23 12.81
C LEU A 22 -1.92 23.31 13.92
N LEU A 23 -2.01 23.73 15.19
CA LEU A 23 -1.68 22.89 16.34
C LEU A 23 -2.66 21.72 16.48
N PHE A 24 -3.95 21.90 16.19
CA PHE A 24 -4.94 20.83 16.16
C PHE A 24 -4.70 19.87 15.00
N TYR A 25 -4.34 20.38 13.82
CA TYR A 25 -3.96 19.60 12.63
C TYR A 25 -2.66 18.82 12.88
N LEU A 26 -1.63 19.44 13.45
CA LEU A 26 -0.37 18.79 13.85
C LEU A 26 -0.60 17.79 15.01
N TYR A 27 -1.49 18.10 15.95
CA TYR A 27 -1.93 17.20 17.04
C TYR A 27 -2.70 15.99 16.51
N ARG A 28 -3.48 16.16 15.43
CA ARG A 28 -4.17 15.06 14.73
C ARG A 28 -3.21 14.22 13.88
N LYS A 29 -2.22 14.85 13.23
CA LYS A 29 -1.24 14.22 12.32
C LYS A 29 -0.06 13.54 13.03
N THR A 30 0.10 13.75 14.34
CA THR A 30 1.11 13.08 15.19
C THR A 30 0.54 11.92 16.01
N ARG A 31 -0.77 11.65 15.92
CA ARG A 31 -1.37 10.47 16.55
C ARG A 31 -1.21 9.25 15.65
N PRO A 32 -0.79 8.10 16.20
CA PRO A 32 -0.95 6.81 15.53
C PRO A 32 -2.40 6.65 15.04
N ASN A 33 -2.62 6.06 13.86
CA ASN A 33 -3.97 5.68 13.44
C ASN A 33 -4.41 4.49 14.30
N TYR A 34 -5.39 4.71 15.19
CA TYR A 34 -5.98 3.66 16.02
C TYR A 34 -7.17 3.06 15.29
N GLU A 35 -7.17 1.75 15.15
CA GLU A 35 -8.31 0.99 14.64
C GLU A 35 -9.05 0.39 15.83
N GLN A 36 -10.37 0.39 15.80
CA GLN A 36 -11.13 -0.32 16.83
C GLN A 36 -11.11 -1.83 16.50
N VAL A 37 -10.16 -2.55 17.10
CA VAL A 37 -9.99 -4.00 16.84
C VAL A 37 -10.91 -4.86 17.71
N CYS A 38 -11.14 -4.49 18.98
CA CYS A 38 -12.00 -5.27 19.88
C CYS A 38 -12.62 -4.41 20.99
N LYS A 39 -13.64 -4.94 21.67
CA LYS A 39 -14.29 -4.26 22.80
C LYS A 39 -13.81 -4.84 24.12
N VAL A 40 -13.66 -3.98 25.13
CA VAL A 40 -13.49 -4.42 26.51
C VAL A 40 -14.77 -5.14 26.92
N LYS A 41 -14.64 -6.39 27.36
CA LYS A 41 -15.75 -7.21 27.84
C LYS A 41 -15.98 -6.97 29.33
N LYS A 42 -14.91 -7.01 30.13
CA LYS A 42 -14.93 -6.82 31.59
C LYS A 42 -13.62 -6.23 32.09
N LEU A 43 -13.70 -5.53 33.22
CA LEU A 43 -12.55 -5.00 33.93
C LEU A 43 -12.51 -5.51 35.35
N PHE A 44 -11.30 -5.73 35.84
CA PHE A 44 -11.10 -6.27 37.18
C PHE A 44 -9.99 -5.53 37.92
N ILE A 45 -10.27 -5.25 39.19
CA ILE A 45 -9.27 -4.84 40.15
C ILE A 45 -9.06 -5.91 41.21
N TYR A 46 -7.81 -6.09 41.65
CA TYR A 46 -7.48 -7.06 42.69
C TYR A 46 -6.73 -6.37 43.83
N PRO A 47 -7.42 -5.66 44.74
CA PRO A 47 -6.75 -4.85 45.76
C PRO A 47 -5.80 -5.67 46.64
N ILE A 48 -6.19 -6.89 47.02
CA ILE A 48 -5.38 -7.81 47.80
C ILE A 48 -4.74 -8.86 46.86
N LYS A 49 -3.41 -8.97 46.89
CA LYS A 49 -2.66 -9.98 46.15
C LYS A 49 -3.18 -11.37 46.52
N ALA A 50 -3.36 -12.23 45.49
CA ALA A 50 -3.83 -13.62 45.60
C ALA A 50 -5.30 -13.84 46.02
N VAL A 51 -6.05 -12.81 46.42
CA VAL A 51 -7.48 -12.86 46.75
C VAL A 51 -8.34 -12.63 45.50
N LYS A 52 -9.61 -13.05 45.49
CA LYS A 52 -10.52 -12.83 44.36
C LYS A 52 -10.65 -11.33 44.01
N GLY A 53 -10.79 -11.03 42.72
CA GLY A 53 -10.91 -9.65 42.23
C GLY A 53 -12.36 -9.16 42.20
N VAL A 54 -12.52 -7.86 42.04
CA VAL A 54 -13.80 -7.17 41.89
C VAL A 54 -13.96 -6.79 40.43
N GLU A 55 -15.07 -7.17 39.82
CA GLU A 55 -15.49 -6.64 38.52
C GLU A 55 -15.91 -5.19 38.70
N VAL A 56 -15.32 -4.29 37.92
CA VAL A 56 -15.57 -2.85 37.98
C VAL A 56 -15.93 -2.35 36.59
N ASN A 57 -16.63 -1.21 36.54
CA ASN A 57 -17.02 -0.64 35.26
C ASN A 57 -15.90 0.19 34.62
N GLU A 58 -14.93 0.63 35.42
CA GLU A 58 -13.83 1.48 34.96
C GLU A 58 -12.55 1.19 35.76
N LEU A 59 -11.41 1.59 35.21
CA LEU A 59 -10.13 1.58 35.90
C LEU A 59 -9.40 2.89 35.58
N GLU A 60 -8.82 3.52 36.59
CA GLU A 60 -7.91 4.65 36.44
C GLU A 60 -6.47 4.16 36.28
N ILE A 61 -5.77 4.64 35.26
CA ILE A 61 -4.36 4.32 35.01
C ILE A 61 -3.45 5.21 35.89
N THR A 62 -2.47 4.60 36.53
CA THR A 62 -1.49 5.24 37.41
C THR A 62 -0.07 4.83 37.02
N LYS A 63 0.95 5.53 37.54
CA LYS A 63 2.35 5.20 37.27
C LYS A 63 2.74 3.77 37.65
N TYR A 64 2.01 3.15 38.59
CA TYR A 64 2.29 1.83 39.16
C TYR A 64 1.24 0.75 38.85
N GLY A 65 0.38 0.98 37.84
CA GLY A 65 -0.68 0.07 37.42
C GLY A 65 -2.05 0.74 37.41
N VAL A 66 -3.11 0.02 37.81
CA VAL A 66 -4.49 0.53 37.79
C VAL A 66 -5.07 0.74 39.18
N LYS A 67 -6.06 1.61 39.31
CA LYS A 67 -6.86 1.78 40.54
C LYS A 67 -8.34 1.98 40.21
N TYR A 68 -9.21 1.81 41.20
CA TYR A 68 -10.63 2.12 41.14
C TYR A 68 -10.99 2.87 42.44
N GLY A 69 -11.41 4.12 42.30
CA GLY A 69 -11.51 5.04 43.43
C GLY A 69 -10.17 5.15 44.19
N THR A 70 -10.19 4.84 45.49
CA THR A 70 -8.99 4.81 46.34
C THR A 70 -8.21 3.50 46.27
N PHE A 71 -8.81 2.43 45.74
CA PHE A 71 -8.22 1.09 45.78
C PHE A 71 -7.27 0.87 44.62
N LYS A 72 -6.00 0.61 44.91
CA LYS A 72 -4.97 0.32 43.91
C LYS A 72 -4.83 -1.18 43.72
N ASP A 73 -4.60 -1.59 42.48
CA ASP A 73 -4.46 -2.98 42.11
C ASP A 73 -3.22 -3.61 42.79
N ARG A 74 -3.43 -4.69 43.55
CA ARG A 74 -2.44 -5.41 44.37
C ARG A 74 -1.68 -4.47 45.32
N SER A 75 -2.39 -3.55 45.96
CA SER A 75 -1.83 -2.68 47.01
C SER A 75 -1.81 -3.30 48.39
N TRP A 76 -2.46 -4.45 48.59
CA TRP A 76 -2.27 -5.27 49.78
C TRP A 76 -1.61 -6.61 49.48
N ALA A 77 -0.84 -7.12 50.43
CA ALA A 77 -0.26 -8.46 50.39
C ALA A 77 -0.29 -9.10 51.79
N LEU A 78 -0.52 -10.41 51.84
CA LEU A 78 -0.44 -11.19 53.06
C LEU A 78 1.00 -11.66 53.27
N LEU A 79 1.53 -11.54 54.47
CA LEU A 79 2.78 -12.14 54.92
C LEU A 79 2.51 -13.19 56.00
N ASN A 80 3.32 -14.23 56.04
CA ASN A 80 3.35 -15.15 57.18
C ASN A 80 4.23 -14.61 58.32
N GLU A 81 4.37 -15.40 59.39
CA GLU A 81 5.22 -15.08 60.55
C GLU A 81 6.69 -14.84 60.17
N SER A 82 7.20 -15.52 59.13
CA SER A 82 8.56 -15.36 58.61
C SER A 82 8.73 -14.19 57.63
N ASN A 83 7.75 -13.29 57.52
CA ASN A 83 7.73 -12.17 56.56
C ASN A 83 7.76 -12.59 55.07
N ASN A 84 7.41 -13.84 54.75
CA ASN A 84 7.27 -14.31 53.38
C ASN A 84 5.85 -14.04 52.86
N TRP A 85 5.74 -13.55 51.63
CA TRP A 85 4.43 -13.26 51.04
C TRP A 85 3.65 -14.54 50.70
N ILE A 86 2.35 -14.50 50.95
CA ILE A 86 1.43 -15.61 50.75
C ILE A 86 0.75 -15.46 49.38
N GLY A 87 0.82 -16.51 48.58
CA GLY A 87 0.21 -16.59 47.25
C GLY A 87 -0.83 -17.71 47.16
N ILE A 88 -1.78 -17.58 46.24
CA ILE A 88 -2.85 -18.57 46.03
C ILE A 88 -2.32 -19.96 45.67
N LYS A 89 -1.14 -20.05 45.04
CA LYS A 89 -0.48 -21.33 44.78
C LYS A 89 -0.01 -22.04 46.05
N HIS A 90 0.25 -21.30 47.14
CA HIS A 90 0.64 -21.84 48.44
C HIS A 90 -0.59 -22.02 49.35
N GLU A 91 -1.52 -21.06 49.31
CA GLU A 91 -2.78 -21.07 50.07
C GLU A 91 -4.00 -20.98 49.14
N PRO A 92 -4.47 -22.11 48.57
CA PRO A 92 -5.59 -22.13 47.64
C PRO A 92 -6.91 -21.65 48.24
N ARG A 93 -7.07 -21.74 49.57
CA ARG A 93 -8.26 -21.25 50.30
C ARG A 93 -8.56 -19.78 49.99
N LEU A 94 -7.54 -18.97 49.65
CA LEU A 94 -7.73 -17.58 49.20
C LEU A 94 -8.67 -17.46 48.00
N ALA A 95 -8.84 -18.51 47.20
CA ALA A 95 -9.78 -18.55 46.07
C ALA A 95 -11.26 -18.46 46.51
N LEU A 96 -11.58 -18.93 47.73
CA LEU A 96 -12.94 -18.97 48.27
C LEU A 96 -13.42 -17.61 48.78
N THR A 97 -12.52 -16.62 48.80
CA THR A 97 -12.88 -15.26 49.17
C THR A 97 -13.76 -14.61 48.12
N ARG A 98 -14.64 -13.71 48.54
CA ARG A 98 -15.34 -12.78 47.66
C ARG A 98 -15.00 -11.37 48.09
N THR A 99 -14.80 -10.50 47.11
CA THR A 99 -14.47 -9.10 47.37
C THR A 99 -15.51 -8.21 46.72
N SER A 100 -15.88 -7.14 47.41
CA SER A 100 -16.77 -6.11 46.88
C SER A 100 -16.32 -4.75 47.39
N ILE A 101 -16.65 -3.70 46.64
CA ILE A 101 -16.35 -2.32 47.03
C ILE A 101 -17.67 -1.65 47.40
N VAL A 102 -17.77 -1.18 48.64
CA VAL A 102 -18.97 -0.54 49.18
C VAL A 102 -18.56 0.83 49.70
N GLY A 103 -18.88 1.88 48.94
CA GLY A 103 -18.42 3.24 49.23
C GLY A 103 -16.89 3.33 49.23
N HIS A 104 -16.30 3.70 50.38
CA HIS A 104 -14.85 3.83 50.56
C HIS A 104 -14.21 2.62 51.26
N GLU A 105 -14.92 1.48 51.30
CA GLU A 105 -14.48 0.26 51.96
C GLU A 105 -14.38 -0.90 50.97
N LEU A 106 -13.35 -1.72 51.15
CA LEU A 106 -13.22 -3.02 50.52
C LEU A 106 -13.75 -4.08 51.48
N TRP A 107 -14.83 -4.75 51.10
CA TRP A 107 -15.43 -5.83 51.86
C TRP A 107 -14.86 -7.16 51.37
N VAL A 108 -14.44 -8.01 52.30
CA VAL A 108 -13.91 -9.35 52.04
C VAL A 108 -14.76 -10.36 52.79
N ASP A 109 -15.45 -11.21 52.04
CA ASP A 109 -16.25 -12.32 52.55
C ASP A 109 -15.51 -13.63 52.32
N ALA A 110 -15.75 -14.60 53.20
CA ALA A 110 -15.28 -15.97 53.07
C ALA A 110 -16.24 -16.94 53.77
N PRO A 111 -16.24 -18.24 53.41
CA PRO A 111 -17.03 -19.25 54.11
C PRO A 111 -16.76 -19.23 55.62
N ASP A 112 -17.84 -19.22 56.41
CA ASP A 112 -17.82 -19.26 57.89
C ASP A 112 -17.08 -18.10 58.56
N MET A 113 -16.91 -16.97 57.87
CA MET A 113 -16.25 -15.77 58.38
C MET A 113 -17.19 -14.57 58.33
N PRO A 114 -17.15 -13.65 59.32
CA PRO A 114 -17.83 -12.36 59.20
C PRO A 114 -17.21 -11.53 58.06
N THR A 115 -17.96 -10.60 57.46
CA THR A 115 -17.41 -9.70 56.44
C THR A 115 -16.30 -8.81 57.03
N LEU A 116 -15.09 -8.90 56.48
CA LEU A 116 -13.99 -8.00 56.83
C LEU A 116 -14.11 -6.71 56.03
N LYS A 117 -14.03 -5.55 56.70
CA LYS A 117 -14.11 -4.23 56.07
C LYS A 117 -12.77 -3.53 56.15
N LEU A 118 -12.19 -3.22 54.99
CA LEU A 118 -10.89 -2.58 54.86
C LEU A 118 -11.03 -1.16 54.32
N ARG A 119 -10.39 -0.20 54.97
CA ARG A 119 -10.24 1.18 54.48
C ARG A 119 -8.83 1.38 53.94
N TYR A 120 -8.71 2.09 52.82
CA TYR A 120 -7.41 2.46 52.28
C TYR A 120 -6.78 3.57 53.13
N ILE A 121 -5.54 3.36 53.58
CA ILE A 121 -4.77 4.35 54.32
C ILE A 121 -3.98 5.21 53.33
N ASP A 122 -4.40 6.45 53.12
CA ASP A 122 -3.79 7.41 52.18
C ASP A 122 -2.78 8.36 52.82
N LYS A 123 -2.79 8.46 54.16
CA LYS A 123 -1.89 9.32 54.93
C LYS A 123 -1.22 8.55 56.06
N LEU A 124 0.10 8.68 56.12
CA LEU A 124 0.89 8.16 57.22
C LEU A 124 0.81 9.06 58.45
N ASN A 125 0.90 8.43 59.60
CA ASN A 125 1.11 9.06 60.90
C ASN A 125 2.05 8.15 61.72
N ASN A 126 2.57 8.66 62.84
CA ASN A 126 3.57 7.97 63.66
C ASN A 126 3.07 6.66 64.31
N ASN A 127 1.75 6.39 64.29
CA ASN A 127 1.17 5.19 64.89
C ASN A 127 1.09 4.00 63.91
N HIS A 128 1.44 4.20 62.64
CA HIS A 128 1.43 3.10 61.68
C HIS A 128 2.70 2.26 61.76
N ASN A 129 2.52 0.95 61.91
CA ASN A 129 3.62 -0.01 61.88
C ASN A 129 4.02 -0.30 60.43
N ILE A 130 5.30 -0.13 60.10
CA ILE A 130 5.86 -0.34 58.75
C ILE A 130 6.80 -1.53 58.80
N LEU A 131 6.60 -2.48 57.90
CA LEU A 131 7.42 -3.68 57.78
C LEU A 131 8.09 -3.74 56.41
N SER A 132 9.41 -3.97 56.41
CA SER A 132 10.19 -4.27 55.20
C SER A 132 10.22 -5.78 54.95
N PHE A 133 10.04 -6.20 53.70
CA PHE A 133 10.09 -7.60 53.31
C PHE A 133 10.56 -7.78 51.87
N ARG A 134 10.91 -9.02 51.49
CA ARG A 134 11.42 -9.32 50.15
C ARG A 134 10.31 -9.89 49.26
N MET A 135 10.12 -9.28 48.09
CA MET A 135 9.22 -9.79 47.06
C MET A 135 9.94 -9.86 45.71
N TYR A 136 9.99 -11.06 45.11
CA TYR A 136 10.72 -11.33 43.86
C TYR A 136 12.18 -10.83 43.87
N GLY A 137 12.88 -11.01 44.99
CA GLY A 137 14.28 -10.62 45.16
C GLY A 137 14.52 -9.16 45.53
N GLN A 138 13.50 -8.30 45.40
CA GLN A 138 13.58 -6.87 45.72
C GLN A 138 13.04 -6.60 47.14
N GLN A 139 13.64 -5.64 47.85
CA GLN A 139 13.12 -5.14 49.13
C GLN A 139 11.95 -4.19 48.87
N ILE A 140 10.90 -4.28 49.68
CA ILE A 140 9.74 -3.39 49.63
C ILE A 140 9.14 -3.24 51.04
N LYS A 141 8.44 -2.13 51.28
CA LYS A 141 7.76 -1.83 52.55
C LYS A 141 6.25 -1.98 52.44
N GLY A 142 5.60 -2.17 53.58
CA GLY A 142 4.14 -2.10 53.70
C GLY A 142 3.70 -1.74 55.12
N LEU A 143 2.56 -1.06 55.21
CA LEU A 143 1.87 -0.73 56.45
C LEU A 143 1.13 -1.97 56.95
N VAL A 144 1.44 -2.41 58.16
CA VAL A 144 0.72 -3.52 58.79
C VAL A 144 -0.70 -3.04 59.11
N CYS A 145 -1.71 -3.75 58.60
CA CYS A 145 -3.12 -3.48 58.88
C CYS A 145 -3.45 -3.81 60.35
N SER A 146 -4.63 -3.38 60.80
CA SER A 146 -5.05 -3.57 62.19
C SER A 146 -5.03 -5.05 62.62
N ASP A 147 -4.92 -5.28 63.94
CA ASP A 147 -4.92 -6.63 64.51
C ASP A 147 -6.21 -7.40 64.21
N GLU A 148 -7.33 -6.71 64.09
CA GLU A 148 -8.60 -7.28 63.64
C GLU A 148 -8.49 -7.87 62.24
N CYS A 149 -7.91 -7.12 61.29
CA CYS A 149 -7.69 -7.58 59.92
C CYS A 149 -6.75 -8.80 59.88
N ASN A 150 -5.67 -8.72 60.66
CA ASN A 150 -4.68 -9.81 60.74
C ASN A 150 -5.33 -11.07 61.32
N LYS A 151 -6.08 -10.94 62.42
CA LYS A 151 -6.80 -12.05 63.06
C LYS A 151 -7.82 -12.68 62.11
N TRP A 152 -8.54 -11.87 61.31
CA TRP A 152 -9.47 -12.38 60.31
C TRP A 152 -8.79 -13.34 59.33
N PHE A 153 -7.66 -12.93 58.73
CA PHE A 153 -6.91 -13.80 57.81
C PHE A 153 -6.25 -14.99 58.50
N GLN A 154 -5.81 -14.85 59.76
CA GLN A 154 -5.28 -15.95 60.55
C GLN A 154 -6.34 -17.03 60.80
N THR A 155 -7.55 -16.62 61.19
CA THR A 155 -8.67 -17.54 61.40
C THR A 155 -9.10 -18.20 60.10
N PHE A 156 -9.28 -17.42 59.02
CA PHE A 156 -9.72 -17.96 57.72
C PHE A 156 -8.74 -18.99 57.12
N LEU A 157 -7.44 -18.73 57.25
CA LEU A 157 -6.39 -19.62 56.73
C LEU A 157 -6.00 -20.71 57.74
N GLY A 158 -6.41 -20.61 59.01
CA GLY A 158 -5.97 -21.50 60.08
C GLY A 158 -4.48 -21.37 60.38
N LYS A 159 -3.89 -20.17 60.21
CA LYS A 159 -2.44 -19.93 60.35
C LYS A 159 -2.18 -18.73 61.24
N PRO A 160 -1.57 -18.91 62.43
CA PRO A 160 -1.18 -17.78 63.27
C PRO A 160 -0.08 -16.94 62.60
N GLY A 161 0.06 -15.67 63.02
CA GLY A 161 1.14 -14.78 62.56
C GLY A 161 0.97 -14.22 61.14
N VAL A 162 -0.12 -14.55 60.44
CA VAL A 162 -0.47 -13.91 59.16
C VAL A 162 -0.78 -12.44 59.37
N ARG A 163 -0.18 -11.58 58.54
CA ARG A 163 -0.36 -10.13 58.55
C ARG A 163 -0.72 -9.62 57.17
N LEU A 164 -1.70 -8.72 57.08
CA LEU A 164 -2.03 -8.00 55.86
C LEU A 164 -1.24 -6.68 55.84
N LEU A 165 -0.53 -6.42 54.74
CA LEU A 165 0.24 -5.19 54.56
C LEU A 165 -0.33 -4.37 53.40
N GLN A 166 -0.41 -3.05 53.56
CA GLN A 166 -0.76 -2.10 52.51
C GLN A 166 0.49 -1.36 51.99
N HIS A 167 0.63 -1.21 50.68
CA HIS A 167 1.60 -0.29 50.08
C HIS A 167 1.11 1.16 50.22
N HIS A 168 2.04 2.06 50.53
CA HIS A 168 1.81 3.51 50.59
C HIS A 168 2.72 4.21 49.57
N GLU A 169 2.26 5.31 48.97
CA GLU A 169 2.98 5.98 47.87
C GLU A 169 4.36 6.53 48.24
N SER A 170 4.60 6.79 49.53
CA SER A 170 5.90 7.23 50.04
C SER A 170 6.92 6.09 50.16
N PHE A 171 6.53 4.85 49.90
CA PHE A 171 7.44 3.70 49.89
C PHE A 171 8.02 3.46 48.50
N GLU A 172 9.17 2.80 48.48
CA GLU A 172 9.81 2.35 47.25
C GLU A 172 8.86 1.46 46.42
N PHE A 173 8.93 1.65 45.11
CA PHE A 173 8.27 0.80 44.13
C PHE A 173 9.24 -0.27 43.66
N ARG A 174 8.72 -1.43 43.24
CA ARG A 174 9.54 -2.45 42.58
C ARG A 174 9.63 -2.17 41.10
N ASP A 175 10.75 -2.53 40.52
CA ASP A 175 10.97 -2.44 39.07
C ASP A 175 10.53 -3.73 38.37
N THR A 176 10.08 -3.56 37.13
CA THR A 176 9.70 -4.57 36.15
C THR A 176 10.89 -5.07 35.30
N ASN A 177 12.08 -4.43 35.33
CA ASN A 177 13.26 -4.80 34.51
C ASN A 177 14.03 -6.05 34.96
N SER A 178 13.59 -6.74 36.02
CA SER A 178 14.24 -8.00 36.41
C SER A 178 14.12 -9.14 35.38
N ASP A 179 13.21 -9.02 34.40
CA ASP A 179 13.01 -10.00 33.34
C ASP A 179 13.84 -9.65 32.10
N LYS A 180 15.01 -10.31 31.95
CA LYS A 180 15.96 -10.11 30.83
C LYS A 180 15.38 -10.36 29.42
N ARG A 181 14.14 -10.84 29.30
CA ARG A 181 13.46 -11.01 28.01
C ARG A 181 12.89 -9.70 27.47
N ARG A 182 12.85 -8.64 28.29
CA ARG A 182 12.49 -7.31 27.83
C ARG A 182 13.62 -6.73 26.98
N ASN A 183 13.25 -6.12 25.86
CA ASN A 183 14.16 -5.46 24.93
C ASN A 183 14.11 -3.93 25.07
N ASP A 184 13.70 -3.44 26.24
CA ASP A 184 13.55 -2.01 26.53
C ASP A 184 14.18 -1.67 27.89
N ASP A 185 14.89 -0.55 27.96
CA ASP A 185 15.55 -0.06 29.19
C ASP A 185 14.61 0.82 30.05
N LYS A 186 13.30 0.81 29.78
CA LYS A 186 12.35 1.70 30.48
C LYS A 186 11.91 1.11 31.80
N GLU A 187 11.95 1.94 32.84
CA GLU A 187 11.42 1.56 34.15
C GLU A 187 9.91 1.76 34.20
N PHE A 188 9.18 0.70 34.52
CA PHE A 188 7.75 0.77 34.85
C PHE A 188 7.57 0.31 36.29
N PRO A 189 7.37 1.23 37.25
CA PRO A 189 7.25 0.85 38.65
C PRO A 189 5.99 0.00 38.88
N ILE A 190 6.06 -0.94 39.81
CA ILE A 190 4.95 -1.75 40.29
C ILE A 190 5.01 -1.87 41.81
N ILE A 191 3.90 -2.27 42.44
CA ILE A 191 3.80 -2.49 43.88
C ILE A 191 3.90 -3.99 44.20
N TYR A 192 2.82 -4.68 44.57
CA TYR A 192 2.83 -6.12 44.83
C TYR A 192 2.35 -6.98 43.64
N GLN A 193 2.18 -6.41 42.43
CA GLN A 193 1.92 -7.18 41.20
C GLN A 193 3.06 -8.15 40.88
N ASN A 194 2.85 -9.14 40.03
CA ASN A 194 3.95 -10.08 39.72
C ASN A 194 5.01 -9.43 38.80
N LYS A 195 4.58 -8.94 37.63
CA LYS A 195 5.49 -8.48 36.56
C LYS A 195 5.07 -7.19 35.84
N SER A 196 3.82 -6.75 35.97
CA SER A 196 3.33 -5.54 35.30
C SER A 196 2.12 -4.96 36.02
N GLY A 197 1.86 -3.67 35.78
CA GLY A 197 0.69 -2.94 36.27
C GLY A 197 -0.60 -3.18 35.48
N LEU A 198 -0.53 -3.78 34.29
CA LEU A 198 -1.70 -4.18 33.49
C LEU A 198 -1.51 -5.57 32.88
N HIS A 199 -2.55 -6.40 32.98
CA HIS A 199 -2.62 -7.73 32.37
C HIS A 199 -3.92 -7.86 31.56
N LEU A 200 -3.81 -8.28 30.31
CA LEU A 200 -4.92 -8.43 29.37
C LEU A 200 -5.04 -9.89 28.90
N ILE A 201 -6.27 -10.36 28.69
CA ILE A 201 -6.55 -11.66 28.06
C ILE A 201 -7.79 -11.60 27.17
N ASN A 202 -7.81 -12.36 26.09
CA ASN A 202 -8.99 -12.51 25.22
C ASN A 202 -9.86 -13.70 25.69
N GLU A 203 -11.17 -13.52 25.70
CA GLU A 203 -12.13 -14.59 26.02
C GLU A 203 -11.97 -15.78 25.07
N SER A 204 -11.78 -15.55 23.76
CA SER A 204 -11.62 -16.63 22.78
C SER A 204 -10.37 -17.48 23.03
N SER A 205 -9.32 -16.92 23.64
CA SER A 205 -8.13 -17.67 24.07
C SER A 205 -8.44 -18.62 25.23
N ILE A 206 -9.33 -18.23 26.14
CA ILE A 206 -9.81 -19.07 27.24
C ILE A 206 -10.67 -20.21 26.68
N SER A 207 -11.60 -19.89 25.77
CA SER A 207 -12.43 -20.90 25.09
C SER A 207 -11.59 -21.94 24.35
N HIS A 208 -10.57 -21.52 23.59
CA HIS A 208 -9.67 -22.44 22.89
C HIS A 208 -8.76 -23.25 23.82
N LEU A 209 -8.46 -22.76 25.03
CA LEU A 209 -7.78 -23.58 26.03
C LEU A 209 -8.71 -24.65 26.59
N ASN A 210 -9.95 -24.28 26.95
CA ASN A 210 -10.94 -25.21 27.48
C ASN A 210 -11.29 -26.32 26.48
N SER A 211 -11.31 -26.03 25.17
CA SER A 211 -11.55 -27.04 24.13
C SER A 211 -10.46 -28.12 24.05
N ARG A 212 -9.38 -28.02 24.84
CA ARG A 212 -8.28 -28.98 24.93
C ARG A 212 -8.28 -29.78 26.23
N PHE A 213 -9.26 -29.55 27.11
CA PHE A 213 -9.44 -30.35 28.31
C PHE A 213 -10.16 -31.64 27.98
N SER A 214 -9.96 -32.67 28.79
CA SER A 214 -10.66 -33.94 28.63
C SER A 214 -12.14 -33.77 28.93
N GLU A 215 -12.98 -34.63 28.34
CA GLU A 215 -14.42 -34.64 28.63
C GLU A 215 -14.66 -34.86 30.14
N GLY A 216 -15.45 -33.98 30.76
CA GLY A 216 -15.73 -33.99 32.20
C GLY A 216 -14.72 -33.21 33.08
N ALA A 217 -13.67 -32.62 32.50
CA ALA A 217 -12.74 -31.77 33.23
C ALA A 217 -13.34 -30.40 33.59
N ASP A 218 -12.93 -29.86 34.75
CA ASP A 218 -13.30 -28.50 35.17
C ASP A 218 -12.72 -27.46 34.20
N HIS A 219 -13.60 -26.76 33.47
CA HIS A 219 -13.20 -25.63 32.64
C HIS A 219 -12.67 -24.47 33.49
N VAL A 220 -11.66 -23.77 32.94
CA VAL A 220 -11.12 -22.55 33.53
C VAL A 220 -11.79 -21.30 32.96
N CYS A 221 -11.75 -20.21 33.71
CA CYS A 221 -12.27 -18.91 33.28
C CYS A 221 -11.23 -17.80 33.53
N HIS A 222 -11.59 -16.55 33.22
CA HIS A 222 -10.72 -15.39 33.41
C HIS A 222 -10.24 -15.25 34.87
N GLU A 223 -11.02 -15.70 35.86
CA GLU A 223 -10.63 -15.68 37.27
C GLU A 223 -9.36 -16.50 37.57
N ASN A 224 -9.13 -17.60 36.84
CA ASN A 224 -7.91 -18.41 36.96
C ASN A 224 -6.66 -17.64 36.50
N PHE A 225 -6.81 -16.75 35.51
CA PHE A 225 -5.70 -16.02 34.88
C PHE A 225 -5.51 -14.61 35.45
N ARG A 226 -6.53 -14.08 36.14
CA ARG A 226 -6.53 -12.81 36.87
C ARG A 226 -6.15 -11.60 35.99
N PRO A 227 -6.78 -11.41 34.82
CA PRO A 227 -6.58 -10.22 33.98
C PRO A 227 -7.15 -8.97 34.65
N ASN A 228 -6.57 -7.81 34.39
CA ASN A 228 -7.22 -6.54 34.66
C ASN A 228 -8.21 -6.18 33.55
N VAL A 229 -7.91 -6.60 32.30
CA VAL A 229 -8.74 -6.34 31.13
C VAL A 229 -9.07 -7.67 30.43
N LEU A 230 -10.35 -7.98 30.35
CA LEU A 230 -10.87 -9.07 29.53
C LEU A 230 -11.50 -8.47 28.28
N VAL A 231 -11.09 -8.94 27.11
CA VAL A 231 -11.59 -8.45 25.82
C VAL A 231 -12.37 -9.52 25.09
N ASP A 232 -13.27 -9.08 24.23
CA ASP A 232 -14.00 -9.96 23.31
C ASP A 232 -13.47 -9.76 21.89
N TYR A 233 -12.67 -10.71 21.41
CA TYR A 233 -12.17 -10.73 20.04
C TYR A 233 -12.27 -12.13 19.43
N PRO A 234 -12.83 -12.29 18.21
CA PRO A 234 -13.15 -13.61 17.66
C PRO A 234 -11.95 -14.55 17.52
N GLN A 235 -10.77 -14.00 17.18
CA GLN A 235 -9.58 -14.82 16.99
C GLN A 235 -8.87 -15.07 18.32
N ALA A 236 -8.87 -16.33 18.76
CA ALA A 236 -8.06 -16.76 19.90
C ALA A 236 -6.58 -16.37 19.70
N TRP A 237 -5.92 -15.96 20.78
CA TRP A 237 -4.50 -15.59 20.85
C TRP A 237 -4.09 -14.32 20.10
N ALA A 238 -5.05 -13.57 19.53
CA ALA A 238 -4.75 -12.33 18.85
C ALA A 238 -3.99 -11.34 19.74
N GLU A 239 -4.28 -11.33 21.04
CA GLU A 239 -3.64 -10.47 22.03
C GLU A 239 -2.11 -10.60 22.07
N ASP A 240 -1.57 -11.76 21.71
CA ASP A 240 -0.12 -11.99 21.65
C ASP A 240 0.58 -11.04 20.68
N THR A 241 -0.11 -10.62 19.63
CA THR A 241 0.42 -9.79 18.54
C THR A 241 0.24 -8.29 18.79
N TRP A 242 -0.49 -7.89 19.83
CA TRP A 242 -0.79 -6.49 20.09
C TRP A 242 0.40 -5.80 20.76
N LYS A 243 1.32 -5.25 19.95
CA LYS A 243 2.50 -4.54 20.47
C LYS A 243 2.16 -3.22 21.15
N TRP A 244 1.17 -2.51 20.61
CA TRP A 244 0.69 -1.25 21.14
C TRP A 244 -0.83 -1.27 21.20
N MET A 245 -1.39 -0.72 22.25
CA MET A 245 -2.84 -0.58 22.40
C MET A 245 -3.16 0.81 22.94
N ARG A 246 -4.33 1.34 22.58
CA ARG A 246 -4.84 2.55 23.20
C ARG A 246 -6.20 2.30 23.81
N ILE A 247 -6.41 2.83 25.00
CA ILE A 247 -7.72 2.77 25.64
C ILE A 247 -8.05 4.19 26.06
N ASN A 248 -9.16 4.72 25.55
CA ASN A 248 -9.70 6.04 25.91
C ASN A 248 -8.65 7.16 25.92
N GLY A 249 -7.68 7.11 25.00
CA GLY A 249 -6.62 8.10 24.91
C GLY A 249 -5.25 7.69 25.44
N VAL A 250 -5.16 6.68 26.32
CA VAL A 250 -3.91 6.23 26.94
C VAL A 250 -3.24 5.16 26.09
N ASN A 251 -1.96 5.39 25.77
CA ASN A 251 -1.13 4.43 25.06
C ASN A 251 -0.50 3.41 26.02
N PHE A 252 -0.51 2.15 25.63
CA PHE A 252 0.21 1.08 26.30
C PHE A 252 1.10 0.33 25.33
N MET A 253 2.23 -0.12 25.86
CA MET A 253 3.23 -0.96 25.22
C MET A 253 3.12 -2.37 25.77
N ARG A 254 3.12 -3.37 24.89
CA ARG A 254 3.31 -4.76 25.29
C ARG A 254 4.71 -4.92 25.88
N LEU A 255 4.78 -5.49 27.08
CA LEU A 255 6.04 -5.92 27.66
C LEU A 255 6.37 -7.33 27.17
N LEU A 256 5.57 -8.32 27.55
CA LEU A 256 5.79 -9.75 27.30
C LEU A 256 4.45 -10.51 27.36
N ALA A 257 4.41 -11.75 26.88
CA ALA A 257 3.38 -12.70 27.27
C ALA A 257 3.48 -13.04 28.76
N CYS A 258 2.34 -13.36 29.38
CA CYS A 258 2.29 -13.70 30.79
C CYS A 258 2.59 -15.19 31.00
N ASP A 259 3.75 -15.50 31.62
CA ASP A 259 4.06 -16.87 32.02
C ASP A 259 3.08 -17.35 33.10
N ARG A 260 2.48 -18.52 32.90
CA ARG A 260 1.51 -19.09 33.82
C ARG A 260 2.18 -20.01 34.82
N CYS A 261 1.90 -19.74 36.09
CA CYS A 261 2.40 -20.51 37.23
C CYS A 261 1.27 -21.35 37.85
N PRO A 262 1.55 -22.23 38.83
CA PRO A 262 0.55 -23.04 39.53
C PRO A 262 -0.56 -22.28 40.27
N SER A 263 -0.67 -20.97 40.10
CA SER A 263 -1.82 -20.20 40.56
C SER A 263 -3.05 -20.43 39.67
N THR A 264 -2.84 -20.68 38.37
CA THR A 264 -3.95 -20.87 37.40
C THR A 264 -4.68 -22.19 37.59
N THR A 265 -4.05 -23.14 38.29
CA THR A 265 -4.56 -24.50 38.53
C THR A 265 -5.55 -24.58 39.68
N VAL A 266 -5.71 -23.50 40.46
CA VAL A 266 -6.63 -23.48 41.60
C VAL A 266 -8.05 -23.21 41.09
N ASN A 267 -8.96 -24.14 41.33
CA ASN A 267 -10.39 -23.96 41.09
C ASN A 267 -10.92 -22.84 42.01
N GLN A 268 -11.52 -21.81 41.41
CA GLN A 268 -11.93 -20.59 42.11
C GLN A 268 -13.18 -20.76 42.99
N LYS A 269 -13.85 -21.92 42.92
CA LYS A 269 -15.03 -22.26 43.73
C LYS A 269 -14.72 -23.26 44.84
N THR A 270 -13.76 -24.16 44.61
CA THR A 270 -13.48 -25.28 45.54
C THR A 270 -12.12 -25.18 46.22
N ALA A 271 -11.24 -24.27 45.77
CA ALA A 271 -9.83 -24.19 46.17
C ALA A 271 -8.99 -25.45 45.87
N VAL A 272 -9.53 -26.41 45.10
CA VAL A 272 -8.80 -27.62 44.69
C VAL A 272 -7.84 -27.28 43.55
N LYS A 273 -6.62 -27.84 43.58
CA LYS A 273 -5.63 -27.68 42.51
C LYS A 273 -5.82 -28.77 41.44
N ASN A 274 -5.98 -28.37 40.18
CA ASN A 274 -5.92 -29.25 39.02
C ASN A 274 -4.83 -28.76 38.03
N MET A 275 -3.81 -29.59 37.80
CA MET A 275 -2.68 -29.26 36.94
C MET A 275 -3.01 -29.23 35.43
N GLU A 276 -4.19 -29.69 35.04
CA GLU A 276 -4.63 -29.83 33.65
C GLU A 276 -4.47 -28.53 32.85
N THR A 277 -4.77 -27.37 33.43
CA THR A 277 -4.56 -26.06 32.78
C THR A 277 -3.11 -25.86 32.33
N LEU A 278 -2.13 -26.18 33.19
CA LEU A 278 -0.72 -26.02 32.87
C LEU A 278 -0.22 -27.15 31.95
N VAL A 279 -0.76 -28.36 32.09
CA VAL A 279 -0.43 -29.48 31.20
C VAL A 279 -0.89 -29.17 29.78
N ALA A 280 -2.13 -28.73 29.60
CA ALA A 280 -2.69 -28.33 28.32
C ALA A 280 -1.87 -27.19 27.71
N LEU A 281 -1.65 -26.09 28.43
CA LEU A 281 -0.87 -24.96 27.94
C LEU A 281 0.57 -25.36 27.55
N LYS A 282 1.26 -26.20 28.33
CA LYS A 282 2.62 -26.64 28.01
C LYS A 282 2.73 -27.40 26.68
N LYS A 283 1.67 -28.08 26.24
CA LYS A 283 1.68 -28.84 24.98
C LYS A 283 1.78 -27.96 23.75
N PHE A 284 1.24 -26.73 23.78
CA PHE A 284 1.13 -25.88 22.58
C PHE A 284 1.54 -24.41 22.79
N ARG A 285 1.88 -23.99 24.01
CA ARG A 285 2.23 -22.61 24.37
C ARG A 285 3.45 -22.55 25.30
N PRO A 286 4.67 -22.82 24.80
CA PRO A 286 5.87 -22.65 25.60
C PRO A 286 6.06 -21.19 26.07
N PRO A 287 6.95 -20.95 27.06
CA PRO A 287 7.37 -19.60 27.44
C PRO A 287 7.88 -18.80 26.24
N GLU A 288 7.51 -17.53 26.12
CA GLU A 288 8.01 -16.64 25.06
C GLU A 288 9.51 -16.38 25.19
N GLY A 289 10.23 -16.41 24.06
CA GLY A 289 11.61 -15.94 23.91
C GLY A 289 12.71 -16.87 24.41
N ILE A 290 12.40 -18.11 24.87
CA ILE A 290 13.43 -19.05 25.36
C ILE A 290 13.09 -20.51 25.04
N THR A 291 13.97 -21.18 24.30
CA THR A 291 14.03 -22.64 24.19
C THR A 291 14.66 -23.24 25.47
N LYS A 292 13.82 -23.68 26.42
CA LYS A 292 14.19 -24.50 27.60
C LYS A 292 15.10 -23.86 28.68
N LYS A 293 14.75 -22.71 29.26
CA LYS A 293 15.20 -22.41 30.64
C LYS A 293 14.40 -23.24 31.65
N LYS A 294 15.07 -23.94 32.56
CA LYS A 294 14.43 -24.54 33.75
C LYS A 294 13.70 -23.44 34.55
N GLY A 295 12.38 -23.58 34.73
CA GLY A 295 11.59 -22.78 35.68
C GLY A 295 10.55 -21.79 35.11
N LEU A 296 10.48 -21.57 33.79
CA LEU A 296 9.45 -20.73 33.19
C LEU A 296 8.19 -21.53 32.83
N GLY A 297 7.02 -20.94 33.06
CA GLY A 297 5.72 -21.55 32.79
C GLY A 297 5.18 -21.20 31.40
N PRO A 298 4.19 -21.95 30.88
CA PRO A 298 3.65 -21.71 29.54
C PRO A 298 2.94 -20.34 29.44
N SER A 299 2.79 -19.82 28.23
CA SER A 299 2.34 -18.45 27.99
C SER A 299 0.84 -18.35 27.66
N MET A 300 0.13 -17.45 28.34
CA MET A 300 -1.25 -17.09 27.99
C MET A 300 -1.51 -15.66 28.44
N GLY A 301 -2.27 -14.84 27.71
CA GLY A 301 -2.47 -13.42 28.04
C GLY A 301 -1.18 -12.59 27.96
N VAL A 302 -1.33 -11.27 28.03
CA VAL A 302 -0.25 -10.33 27.73
C VAL A 302 -0.16 -9.24 28.79
N ILE A 303 1.06 -8.92 29.21
CA ILE A 303 1.31 -7.84 30.16
C ILE A 303 1.71 -6.56 29.43
N PHE A 304 1.10 -5.45 29.82
CA PHE A 304 1.26 -4.15 29.19
C PHE A 304 1.74 -3.10 30.20
N ALA A 305 2.47 -2.11 29.72
CA ALA A 305 2.83 -0.90 30.47
C ALA A 305 2.31 0.34 29.76
N HIS A 306 1.72 1.28 30.50
CA HIS A 306 1.33 2.58 29.94
C HIS A 306 2.55 3.44 29.57
N LEU A 307 2.40 4.29 28.56
CA LEU A 307 3.42 5.22 28.07
C LEU A 307 3.19 6.69 28.45
N SER A 308 2.07 6.98 29.13
CA SER A 308 1.71 8.36 29.47
C SER A 308 2.35 8.81 30.78
N ASN A 309 2.61 10.13 30.91
CA ASN A 309 2.84 10.75 32.21
C ASN A 309 1.53 10.66 33.01
N ALA A 310 1.43 9.65 33.86
CA ALA A 310 0.30 9.41 34.74
C ALA A 310 -0.06 10.68 35.55
N GLY A 311 -1.33 11.10 35.49
CA GLY A 311 -1.81 12.27 36.22
C GLY A 311 -3.22 12.72 35.88
N LYS A 312 -3.80 12.26 34.77
CA LYS A 312 -5.23 12.45 34.48
C LYS A 312 -5.87 11.08 34.44
N GLY A 313 -6.76 10.80 35.39
CA GLY A 313 -7.46 9.54 35.41
C GLY A 313 -8.23 9.36 34.11
N VAL A 314 -7.90 8.30 33.38
CA VAL A 314 -8.60 7.94 32.16
C VAL A 314 -9.37 6.68 32.49
N GLU A 315 -10.70 6.78 32.46
CA GLU A 315 -11.60 5.64 32.55
C GLU A 315 -11.32 4.69 31.39
N VAL A 316 -11.26 3.40 31.67
CA VAL A 316 -11.09 2.35 30.66
C VAL A 316 -12.49 1.82 30.33
N ASN A 317 -13.12 2.21 29.22
CA ASN A 317 -14.44 1.70 28.81
C ASN A 317 -14.46 1.21 27.34
N GLN A 318 -13.55 1.73 26.50
CA GLN A 318 -13.42 1.35 25.09
C GLN A 318 -11.95 1.15 24.74
N LEU A 319 -11.68 0.08 24.00
CA LEU A 319 -10.35 -0.31 23.55
C LEU A 319 -10.21 0.00 22.06
N GLU A 320 -9.24 0.83 21.71
CA GLU A 320 -8.85 1.16 20.35
C GLU A 320 -7.41 0.62 20.14
N ILE A 321 -7.26 -0.53 19.50
CA ILE A 321 -5.94 -1.11 19.29
C ILE A 321 -5.35 -0.53 18.00
N THR A 322 -4.26 0.21 18.11
CA THR A 322 -3.34 0.35 16.98
C THR A 322 -2.81 -1.02 16.59
N LYS A 323 -3.10 -1.48 15.38
CA LYS A 323 -2.31 -2.51 14.72
C LYS A 323 -0.97 -1.91 14.26
N TYR A 324 -0.15 -1.46 15.21
CA TYR A 324 1.25 -1.14 14.96
C TYR A 324 2.10 -2.35 15.32
N GLY A 325 2.47 -3.11 14.29
CA GLY A 325 3.69 -3.90 14.29
C GLY A 325 3.55 -5.42 14.24
N VAL A 326 3.92 -5.95 13.06
CA VAL A 326 4.80 -7.11 12.88
C VAL A 326 4.19 -8.48 13.17
N LYS A 327 3.83 -9.17 12.09
CA LYS A 327 3.81 -10.63 12.04
C LYS A 327 5.21 -11.12 11.61
N TYR A 328 6.19 -10.97 12.50
CA TYR A 328 7.21 -12.01 12.55
C TYR A 328 6.56 -13.24 13.15
N GLY A 329 6.03 -14.11 12.29
CA GLY A 329 6.13 -15.53 12.55
C GLY A 329 7.60 -15.83 12.81
N SER A 330 7.93 -16.10 14.08
CA SER A 330 9.07 -16.89 14.53
C SER A 330 10.28 -16.97 13.58
N PHE A 331 11.18 -15.98 13.61
CA PHE A 331 12.55 -16.17 13.13
C PHE A 331 13.62 -15.42 13.95
N ARG A 332 13.29 -14.98 15.18
CA ARG A 332 14.24 -14.28 16.08
C ARG A 332 14.70 -15.05 17.31
N ASP A 333 14.18 -16.24 17.57
CA ASP A 333 14.59 -17.05 18.73
C ASP A 333 15.70 -18.09 18.43
N ARG A 334 16.41 -17.97 17.30
CA ARG A 334 17.49 -18.90 16.90
C ARG A 334 18.71 -18.22 16.28
N ILE A 335 19.20 -17.16 16.93
CA ILE A 335 20.60 -16.76 16.80
C ILE A 335 21.17 -16.76 18.22
N MET A 336 21.39 -17.97 18.75
CA MET A 336 22.13 -18.16 19.99
C MET A 336 23.52 -18.68 19.61
N GLY A 337 24.48 -17.76 19.47
CA GLY A 337 25.90 -18.05 19.22
C GLY A 337 26.20 -18.66 17.85
N GLN A 338 26.48 -17.84 16.83
CA GLN A 338 26.88 -18.25 15.46
C GLN A 338 26.02 -19.34 14.77
N GLU A 339 24.95 -19.82 15.38
CA GLU A 339 24.08 -20.87 14.87
C GLU A 339 22.72 -20.29 14.52
N LEU A 340 22.32 -20.43 13.26
CA LEU A 340 20.99 -20.14 12.73
C LEU A 340 20.23 -21.46 12.63
N TRP A 341 19.08 -21.60 13.28
CA TRP A 341 18.28 -22.82 13.11
C TRP A 341 17.02 -22.59 12.27
N VAL A 342 16.81 -23.43 11.27
CA VAL A 342 15.74 -23.34 10.27
C VAL A 342 14.72 -24.44 10.56
N ASP A 343 13.44 -24.06 10.59
CA ASP A 343 12.31 -24.99 10.75
C ASP A 343 11.49 -25.03 9.46
N GLY A 344 10.95 -26.21 9.16
CA GLY A 344 9.95 -26.43 8.13
C GLY A 344 8.83 -27.32 8.69
N PRO A 345 7.58 -27.16 8.22
CA PRO A 345 6.50 -28.11 8.50
C PRO A 345 6.97 -29.54 8.23
N ASP A 346 6.79 -30.42 9.23
CA ASP A 346 7.14 -31.85 9.15
C ASP A 346 8.62 -32.17 8.83
N MET A 347 9.51 -31.19 8.92
CA MET A 347 10.94 -31.33 8.71
C MET A 347 11.71 -31.28 10.04
N PRO A 348 12.82 -32.03 10.19
CA PRO A 348 13.70 -31.86 11.34
C PRO A 348 14.29 -30.44 11.34
N THR A 349 14.51 -29.86 12.52
CA THR A 349 15.20 -28.56 12.63
C THR A 349 16.62 -28.66 12.04
N LEU A 350 16.89 -27.88 10.99
CA LEU A 350 18.24 -27.72 10.44
C LEU A 350 19.02 -26.71 11.27
N LYS A 351 20.26 -27.03 11.63
CA LYS A 351 21.17 -26.10 12.32
C LYS A 351 22.28 -25.68 11.36
N LEU A 352 22.34 -24.39 11.07
CA LEU A 352 23.37 -23.78 10.24
C LEU A 352 24.35 -23.05 11.15
N ARG A 353 25.65 -23.28 10.93
CA ARG A 353 26.71 -22.48 11.57
C ARG A 353 27.16 -21.40 10.61
N TYR A 354 27.34 -20.20 11.14
CA TYR A 354 27.95 -19.10 10.41
C TYR A 354 29.43 -19.40 10.18
N ILE A 355 29.84 -19.37 8.91
CA ILE A 355 31.22 -19.64 8.50
C ILE A 355 31.99 -18.32 8.53
N ASP A 356 32.78 -18.11 9.58
CA ASP A 356 33.55 -16.87 9.77
C ASP A 356 34.98 -16.97 9.23
N GLU A 357 35.53 -18.19 9.14
CA GLU A 357 36.86 -18.47 8.60
C GLU A 357 36.77 -19.50 7.47
N ILE A 358 37.41 -19.19 6.34
CA ILE A 358 37.53 -20.11 5.20
C ILE A 358 38.75 -21.00 5.41
N ASN A 359 38.57 -22.30 5.22
CA ASN A 359 39.64 -23.29 5.19
C ASN A 359 39.48 -24.21 3.97
N ASP A 360 40.47 -25.05 3.70
CA ASP A 360 40.53 -25.90 2.50
C ASP A 360 39.39 -26.92 2.36
N SER A 361 38.63 -27.19 3.44
CA SER A 361 37.47 -28.09 3.39
C SER A 361 36.19 -27.42 2.87
N HIS A 362 36.18 -26.08 2.75
CA HIS A 362 35.01 -25.34 2.29
C HIS A 362 34.94 -25.31 0.76
N ASN A 363 33.81 -25.77 0.23
CA ASN A 363 33.54 -25.70 -1.20
C ASN A 363 33.04 -24.29 -1.58
N ILE A 364 33.78 -23.58 -2.44
CA ILE A 364 33.42 -22.23 -2.90
C ILE A 364 32.78 -22.31 -4.28
N ILE A 365 31.55 -21.83 -4.40
CA ILE A 365 30.78 -21.84 -5.64
C ILE A 365 30.72 -20.41 -6.20
N THR A 366 31.05 -20.27 -7.48
CA THR A 366 30.80 -19.02 -8.22
C THR A 366 29.45 -19.10 -8.90
N ILE A 367 28.54 -18.21 -8.52
CA ILE A 367 27.20 -18.10 -9.10
C ILE A 367 27.22 -17.00 -10.14
N ASP A 368 26.72 -17.30 -11.34
CA ASP A 368 26.41 -16.27 -12.34
C ASP A 368 24.93 -15.88 -12.19
N MET A 369 24.68 -14.74 -11.56
CA MET A 369 23.33 -14.23 -11.36
C MET A 369 22.80 -13.67 -12.69
N LYS A 370 22.05 -14.49 -13.45
CA LYS A 370 21.38 -14.08 -14.69
C LYS A 370 19.85 -14.08 -14.50
N TYR A 371 19.23 -12.92 -14.57
CA TYR A 371 17.76 -12.81 -14.70
C TYR A 371 17.38 -12.54 -16.16
N THR A 372 16.31 -13.18 -16.62
CA THR A 372 15.95 -13.40 -18.03
C THR A 372 15.29 -12.23 -18.76
N THR A 373 15.00 -11.09 -18.13
CA THR A 373 14.21 -10.03 -18.78
C THR A 373 14.74 -8.60 -18.65
N MET A 374 15.84 -8.35 -17.94
CA MET A 374 16.47 -7.02 -17.91
C MET A 374 17.99 -7.13 -17.83
N ALA A 375 18.70 -6.38 -18.69
CA ALA A 375 20.16 -6.34 -18.76
C ALA A 375 20.87 -5.89 -17.46
N THR A 376 20.13 -5.46 -16.44
CA THR A 376 20.63 -4.75 -15.26
C THR A 376 21.12 -5.62 -14.09
N TYR A 377 20.97 -6.95 -14.13
CA TYR A 377 21.27 -7.84 -12.98
C TYR A 377 22.47 -8.78 -13.14
N ARG A 378 23.35 -8.55 -14.12
CA ARG A 378 24.49 -9.43 -14.39
C ARG A 378 25.63 -9.22 -13.39
N GLY A 379 26.24 -10.32 -12.93
CA GLY A 379 27.44 -10.26 -12.08
C GLY A 379 27.73 -11.61 -11.42
N LYS A 380 28.99 -12.04 -11.48
CA LYS A 380 29.47 -13.24 -10.79
C LYS A 380 29.68 -12.92 -9.31
N ILE A 381 29.23 -13.79 -8.43
CA ILE A 381 29.47 -13.68 -6.98
C ILE A 381 29.83 -15.05 -6.41
N LYS A 382 30.76 -15.06 -5.44
CA LYS A 382 31.15 -16.28 -4.75
C LYS A 382 30.29 -16.51 -3.51
N GLY A 383 30.09 -17.77 -3.17
CA GLY A 383 29.47 -18.20 -1.92
C GLY A 383 30.08 -19.50 -1.43
N ILE A 384 30.18 -19.65 -0.12
CA ILE A 384 30.60 -20.88 0.54
C ILE A 384 29.39 -21.81 0.58
N ASP A 385 29.56 -23.04 0.11
CA ASP A 385 28.56 -24.11 0.23
C ASP A 385 28.36 -24.49 1.70
N CYS A 386 27.13 -24.35 2.19
CA CYS A 386 26.79 -24.64 3.59
C CYS A 386 26.77 -26.15 3.91
N GLY A 387 27.08 -27.01 2.94
CA GLY A 387 27.32 -28.43 3.15
C GLY A 387 26.11 -29.32 2.81
N PRO A 388 26.35 -30.64 2.73
CA PRO A 388 25.36 -31.59 2.22
C PRO A 388 24.10 -31.68 3.07
N GLU A 389 24.20 -31.53 4.40
CA GLU A 389 23.03 -31.53 5.30
C GLU A 389 22.07 -30.37 4.98
N ALA A 390 22.60 -29.16 4.82
CA ALA A 390 21.82 -27.98 4.47
C ALA A 390 21.20 -28.12 3.08
N ASN A 391 21.99 -28.57 2.10
CA ASN A 391 21.54 -28.76 0.72
C ASN A 391 20.40 -29.79 0.65
N GLN A 392 20.60 -30.98 1.25
CA GLN A 392 19.59 -32.03 1.27
C GLN A 392 18.31 -31.60 2.00
N TRP A 393 18.43 -30.82 3.07
CA TRP A 393 17.27 -30.28 3.78
C TRP A 393 16.42 -29.39 2.87
N PHE A 394 17.05 -28.44 2.16
CA PHE A 394 16.33 -27.54 1.24
C PHE A 394 15.83 -28.26 -0.02
N GLU A 395 16.57 -29.23 -0.56
CA GLU A 395 16.09 -30.07 -1.67
C GLU A 395 14.81 -30.83 -1.29
N THR A 396 14.80 -31.44 -0.10
CA THR A 396 13.66 -32.18 0.42
C THR A 396 12.49 -31.25 0.69
N PHE A 397 12.73 -30.13 1.38
CA PHE A 397 11.69 -29.17 1.72
C PHE A 397 11.05 -28.53 0.49
N LEU A 398 11.85 -28.20 -0.53
CA LEU A 398 11.37 -27.58 -1.77
C LEU A 398 10.90 -28.58 -2.82
N GLY A 399 11.12 -29.89 -2.60
CA GLY A 399 10.84 -30.94 -3.58
C GLY A 399 11.64 -30.78 -4.88
N ARG A 400 12.83 -30.19 -4.83
CA ARG A 400 13.65 -29.86 -5.99
C ARG A 400 15.06 -30.41 -5.81
N PRO A 401 15.52 -31.35 -6.67
CA PRO A 401 16.90 -31.82 -6.61
C PRO A 401 17.88 -30.73 -7.07
N GLY A 402 19.10 -30.74 -6.54
CA GLY A 402 20.18 -29.83 -6.89
C GLY A 402 20.17 -28.47 -6.16
N VAL A 403 19.36 -28.30 -5.12
CA VAL A 403 19.32 -27.05 -4.35
C VAL A 403 20.54 -26.95 -3.44
N ARG A 404 21.28 -25.85 -3.55
CA ARG A 404 22.40 -25.53 -2.66
C ARG A 404 22.17 -24.26 -1.88
N LEU A 405 22.49 -24.30 -0.59
CA LEU A 405 22.52 -23.11 0.27
C LEU A 405 23.93 -22.54 0.29
N LEU A 406 24.06 -21.25 -0.01
CA LEU A 406 25.34 -20.55 -0.10
C LEU A 406 25.41 -19.38 0.89
N GLN A 407 26.54 -19.24 1.59
CA GLN A 407 26.85 -18.10 2.45
C GLN A 407 27.87 -17.17 1.76
N HIS A 408 27.60 -15.86 1.71
CA HIS A 408 28.62 -14.90 1.29
C HIS A 408 29.64 -14.71 2.42
N HIS A 409 30.91 -14.49 2.06
CA HIS A 409 31.98 -14.24 3.02
C HIS A 409 32.62 -12.89 2.72
N HIS A 410 33.00 -12.16 3.76
CA HIS A 410 33.51 -10.78 3.66
C HIS A 410 34.80 -10.66 2.82
N SER A 411 35.55 -11.76 2.63
CA SER A 411 36.74 -11.80 1.75
C SER A 411 36.42 -11.97 0.26
N PHE A 412 35.16 -12.21 -0.11
CA PHE A 412 34.75 -12.32 -1.51
C PHE A 412 34.30 -10.96 -2.05
N ASP A 413 34.49 -10.78 -3.36
CA ASP A 413 34.04 -9.58 -4.05
C ASP A 413 32.53 -9.35 -3.88
N PHE A 414 32.18 -8.08 -3.75
CA PHE A 414 30.80 -7.62 -3.74
C PHE A 414 30.34 -7.36 -5.18
N ARG A 415 29.05 -7.58 -5.44
CA ARG A 415 28.41 -7.02 -6.63
C ARG A 415 28.19 -5.54 -6.41
N ASN A 416 28.17 -4.76 -7.49
CA ASN A 416 27.74 -3.36 -7.42
C ASN A 416 26.25 -3.24 -7.73
N SER A 417 25.57 -2.32 -7.07
CA SER A 417 24.25 -1.89 -7.48
C SER A 417 24.39 -1.21 -8.85
N ASN A 418 23.90 -1.84 -9.92
CA ASN A 418 23.90 -1.26 -11.28
C ASN A 418 22.89 -0.09 -11.42
N THR A 419 22.92 0.88 -10.50
CA THR A 419 22.19 2.14 -10.57
C THR A 419 22.89 3.20 -11.40
N TYR A 420 24.05 2.85 -12.00
CA TYR A 420 24.91 3.70 -12.82
C TYR A 420 24.12 4.56 -13.81
N ASP A 421 23.08 3.98 -14.42
CA ASP A 421 22.28 4.59 -15.49
C ASP A 421 21.31 5.70 -15.04
N ARG A 422 21.13 5.95 -13.73
CA ARG A 422 20.10 6.90 -13.23
C ARG A 422 20.63 8.04 -12.35
N ARG A 423 21.90 8.02 -11.96
CA ARG A 423 22.48 9.06 -11.08
C ARG A 423 23.70 9.78 -11.63
N ASN A 424 24.41 9.21 -12.60
CA ASN A 424 25.71 9.75 -13.02
C ASN A 424 26.63 10.03 -11.81
N ASP A 425 26.67 9.15 -10.81
CA ASP A 425 27.67 9.21 -9.74
C ASP A 425 28.67 8.06 -9.87
N ASP A 426 29.97 8.37 -9.83
CA ASP A 426 31.06 7.38 -9.88
C ASP A 426 31.23 6.60 -8.56
N LYS A 427 30.13 6.36 -7.83
CA LYS A 427 30.16 5.75 -6.50
C LYS A 427 29.70 4.29 -6.54
N ASP A 428 30.49 3.43 -5.91
CA ASP A 428 30.16 2.02 -5.74
C ASP A 428 29.21 1.81 -4.56
N TYR A 429 28.13 1.07 -4.80
CA TYR A 429 27.16 0.68 -3.78
C TYR A 429 27.17 -0.85 -3.65
N PRO A 430 28.02 -1.42 -2.77
CA PRO A 430 28.23 -2.85 -2.69
C PRO A 430 26.99 -3.60 -2.20
N ILE A 431 26.66 -4.69 -2.89
CA ILE A 431 25.58 -5.63 -2.58
C ILE A 431 26.09 -7.07 -2.72
N ILE A 432 25.49 -7.98 -1.97
CA ILE A 432 25.75 -9.42 -2.07
C ILE A 432 24.69 -10.10 -2.97
N TYR A 433 23.84 -10.96 -2.42
CA TYR A 433 22.73 -11.61 -3.10
C TYR A 433 21.47 -10.75 -3.24
N HIS A 434 21.52 -9.47 -2.86
CA HIS A 434 20.39 -8.55 -3.03
C HIS A 434 20.11 -8.26 -4.52
N ASN A 435 18.84 -7.95 -4.84
CA ASN A 435 18.47 -7.59 -6.21
C ASN A 435 19.10 -6.26 -6.66
N LYS A 436 18.83 -5.16 -5.93
CA LYS A 436 19.24 -3.80 -6.32
C LYS A 436 19.91 -2.99 -5.21
N SER A 437 19.51 -3.14 -3.95
CA SER A 437 20.02 -2.31 -2.85
C SER A 437 20.22 -3.15 -1.60
N ASN A 438 21.13 -2.71 -0.73
CA ASN A 438 21.41 -3.27 0.58
C ASN A 438 20.32 -2.96 1.62
N VAL A 439 19.54 -1.88 1.42
CA VAL A 439 18.46 -1.49 2.33
C VAL A 439 17.23 -1.12 1.52
N HIS A 440 16.16 -1.87 1.69
CA HIS A 440 14.83 -1.53 1.21
C HIS A 440 14.00 -0.92 2.34
N LEU A 441 13.42 0.24 2.08
CA LEU A 441 12.54 0.94 3.00
C LEU A 441 11.12 1.05 2.43
N ILE A 442 10.13 0.95 3.31
CA ILE A 442 8.72 1.19 2.97
C ILE A 442 8.01 1.91 4.11
N ASN A 443 7.09 2.80 3.77
CA ASN A 443 6.23 3.43 4.74
C ASN A 443 4.93 2.64 4.93
N GLU A 444 4.48 2.51 6.17
CA GLU A 444 3.25 1.78 6.48
C GLU A 444 1.99 2.40 5.89
N SER A 445 1.94 3.73 5.74
CA SER A 445 0.80 4.37 5.08
C SER A 445 0.75 4.06 3.58
N SER A 446 1.89 3.80 2.93
CA SER A 446 1.93 3.30 1.54
C SER A 446 1.34 1.89 1.42
N ILE A 447 1.58 1.03 2.41
CA ILE A 447 0.99 -0.32 2.47
C ILE A 447 -0.52 -0.23 2.76
N SER A 448 -0.91 0.66 3.68
CA SER A 448 -2.33 0.88 4.02
C SER A 448 -3.11 1.43 2.83
N ASP A 449 -2.54 2.40 2.11
CA ASP A 449 -3.10 2.95 0.89
C ASP A 449 -3.23 1.87 -0.20
N LEU A 450 -2.21 1.01 -0.37
CA LEU A 450 -2.31 -0.14 -1.27
C LEU A 450 -3.45 -1.10 -0.88
N ASN A 451 -3.55 -1.45 0.41
CA ASN A 451 -4.58 -2.33 0.95
C ASN A 451 -5.99 -1.77 0.77
N SER A 452 -6.16 -0.45 0.86
CA SER A 452 -7.45 0.21 0.63
C SER A 452 -7.91 0.14 -0.83
N ARG A 453 -6.98 -0.15 -1.75
CA ARG A 453 -7.22 -0.27 -3.20
C ARG A 453 -7.35 -1.72 -3.65
N LEU A 454 -7.27 -2.69 -2.73
CA LEU A 454 -7.47 -4.10 -3.07
C LEU A 454 -8.96 -4.39 -3.27
N PRO A 455 -9.35 -5.21 -4.27
CA PRO A 455 -10.74 -5.60 -4.47
C PRO A 455 -11.36 -6.22 -3.23
N GLU A 456 -12.65 -6.01 -3.01
CA GLU A 456 -13.40 -6.59 -1.91
C GLU A 456 -13.25 -8.12 -1.89
N GLY A 457 -12.94 -8.70 -0.72
CA GLY A 457 -12.64 -10.12 -0.57
C GLY A 457 -11.17 -10.52 -0.83
N SER A 458 -10.31 -9.60 -1.27
CA SER A 458 -8.87 -9.86 -1.42
C SER A 458 -8.15 -10.00 -0.08
N ASP A 459 -7.16 -10.90 -0.03
CA ASP A 459 -6.22 -10.98 1.10
C ASP A 459 -5.44 -9.67 1.20
N GLN A 460 -5.43 -9.09 2.40
CA GLN A 460 -4.60 -7.93 2.72
C GLN A 460 -3.12 -8.29 2.59
N VAL A 461 -2.33 -7.38 2.01
CA VAL A 461 -0.87 -7.50 1.92
C VAL A 461 -0.21 -6.77 3.09
N PHE A 462 0.94 -7.29 3.53
CA PHE A 462 1.69 -6.76 4.66
C PHE A 462 3.10 -6.37 4.23
N ASP A 463 3.87 -5.73 5.11
CA ASP A 463 5.25 -5.33 4.80
C ASP A 463 6.10 -6.54 4.38
N GLU A 464 5.86 -7.72 4.95
CA GLU A 464 6.58 -8.94 4.63
C GLU A 464 6.45 -9.34 3.14
N ASN A 465 5.33 -9.00 2.48
CA ASN A 465 5.16 -9.19 1.04
C ASN A 465 6.19 -8.38 0.24
N PHE A 466 6.56 -7.19 0.73
CA PHE A 466 7.48 -6.27 0.04
C PHE A 466 8.95 -6.46 0.44
N ARG A 467 9.22 -7.29 1.47
CA ARG A 467 10.55 -7.63 1.99
C ARG A 467 11.44 -6.41 2.36
N PRO A 468 10.92 -5.38 3.03
CA PRO A 468 11.72 -4.25 3.48
C PRO A 468 12.69 -4.67 4.58
N ASN A 469 13.83 -3.97 4.63
CA ASN A 469 14.75 -3.98 5.77
C ASN A 469 14.32 -2.97 6.84
N VAL A 470 13.70 -1.85 6.42
CA VAL A 470 13.23 -0.78 7.29
C VAL A 470 11.78 -0.46 6.97
N VAL A 471 10.91 -0.59 7.97
CA VAL A 471 9.53 -0.12 7.89
C VAL A 471 9.43 1.15 8.71
N VAL A 472 8.93 2.22 8.11
CA VAL A 472 8.77 3.53 8.76
C VAL A 472 7.30 3.86 8.92
N GLN A 473 7.01 4.63 9.96
CA GLN A 473 5.69 5.20 10.20
C GLN A 473 5.70 6.67 9.81
N TYR A 474 4.98 7.02 8.73
CA TYR A 474 4.74 8.40 8.34
C TYR A 474 3.34 8.56 7.73
N THR A 475 2.70 9.71 7.93
CA THR A 475 1.26 9.87 7.64
C THR A 475 0.91 10.00 6.17
N GLU A 476 1.76 10.63 5.36
CA GLU A 476 1.56 10.76 3.92
C GLU A 476 1.97 9.44 3.21
N PRO A 477 1.05 8.74 2.52
CA PRO A 477 1.40 7.55 1.75
C PRO A 477 2.36 7.94 0.63
N TRP A 478 3.31 7.04 0.36
CA TRP A 478 4.36 7.20 -0.67
C TRP A 478 5.36 8.33 -0.39
N VAL A 479 5.34 8.99 0.78
CA VAL A 479 6.26 10.09 1.09
C VAL A 479 7.74 9.68 1.06
N GLU A 480 8.03 8.39 1.30
CA GLU A 480 9.36 7.83 1.26
C GLU A 480 9.99 7.95 -0.13
N ASP A 481 9.18 8.13 -1.18
CA ASP A 481 9.66 8.46 -2.51
C ASP A 481 10.23 9.88 -2.64
N LYS A 482 9.91 10.77 -1.71
CA LYS A 482 10.43 12.15 -1.68
C LYS A 482 11.68 12.29 -0.80
N TRP A 483 11.94 11.32 0.08
CA TRP A 483 13.08 11.41 1.00
C TRP A 483 14.39 11.14 0.27
N LYS A 484 15.17 12.20 0.04
CA LYS A 484 16.51 12.06 -0.55
C LYS A 484 17.51 11.49 0.46
N TRP A 485 17.47 12.00 1.68
CA TRP A 485 18.37 11.61 2.77
C TRP A 485 17.56 11.31 4.01
N MET A 486 18.05 10.38 4.82
CA MET A 486 17.44 10.01 6.08
C MET A 486 18.52 9.74 7.11
N ARG A 487 18.22 10.03 8.38
CA ARG A 487 19.12 9.70 9.48
C ARG A 487 18.37 8.86 10.50
N ILE A 488 18.86 7.65 10.76
CA ILE A 488 18.28 6.71 11.73
C ILE A 488 19.38 6.33 12.71
N ASN A 489 19.18 6.62 14.00
CA ASN A 489 20.15 6.33 15.08
C ASN A 489 21.59 6.79 14.77
N GLY A 490 21.72 7.99 14.18
CA GLY A 490 23.03 8.57 13.85
C GLY A 490 23.59 8.18 12.48
N VAL A 491 23.08 7.12 11.85
CA VAL A 491 23.50 6.65 10.52
C VAL A 491 22.70 7.36 9.43
N THR A 492 23.39 7.88 8.42
CA THR A 492 22.78 8.57 7.28
C THR A 492 22.58 7.60 6.11
N PHE A 493 21.34 7.49 5.65
CA PHE A 493 20.92 6.74 4.49
C PHE A 493 20.63 7.71 3.34
N LEU A 494 21.09 7.34 2.15
CA LEU A 494 20.76 8.00 0.89
C LEU A 494 19.74 7.11 0.18
N ARG A 495 18.53 7.62 -0.09
CA ARG A 495 17.61 6.90 -0.98
C ARG A 495 18.31 6.76 -2.31
N LEU A 496 18.46 5.55 -2.85
CA LEU A 496 19.09 5.31 -4.16
C LEU A 496 18.09 5.42 -5.31
N ILE A 497 17.09 4.55 -5.30
CA ILE A 497 16.03 4.44 -6.29
C ILE A 497 14.77 3.92 -5.59
N ALA A 498 13.61 4.12 -6.22
CA ALA A 498 12.42 3.40 -5.79
C ALA A 498 12.55 1.90 -6.10
N CYS A 499 11.92 1.05 -5.29
CA CYS A 499 11.92 -0.39 -5.49
C CYS A 499 10.78 -0.79 -6.46
N ASP A 500 11.15 -1.24 -7.65
CA ASP A 500 10.21 -1.84 -8.59
C ASP A 500 9.72 -3.19 -8.03
N ARG A 501 8.40 -3.45 -8.08
CA ARG A 501 7.79 -4.65 -7.49
C ARG A 501 7.69 -5.78 -8.52
N CYS A 502 7.80 -7.02 -8.05
CA CYS A 502 7.63 -8.23 -8.87
C CYS A 502 6.67 -9.22 -8.21
N SER A 503 6.42 -10.36 -8.85
CA SER A 503 5.47 -11.37 -8.34
C SER A 503 5.84 -12.01 -7.00
N VAL A 504 7.04 -11.76 -6.46
CA VAL A 504 7.37 -12.19 -5.08
C VAL A 504 6.43 -11.53 -4.06
N THR A 505 5.96 -10.32 -4.33
CA THR A 505 4.98 -9.62 -3.48
C THR A 505 3.65 -10.34 -3.36
N THR A 506 3.34 -11.19 -4.33
CA THR A 506 2.11 -11.97 -4.39
C THR A 506 2.29 -13.35 -3.75
N VAL A 507 3.32 -13.61 -2.94
CA VAL A 507 3.43 -14.85 -2.16
C VAL A 507 2.71 -14.64 -0.84
N ASN A 508 1.73 -15.48 -0.53
CA ASN A 508 1.16 -15.55 0.80
C ASN A 508 2.22 -16.06 1.76
N GLN A 509 2.69 -15.18 2.64
CA GLN A 509 3.83 -15.44 3.52
C GLN A 509 3.57 -16.53 4.56
N LYS A 510 2.31 -16.94 4.78
CA LYS A 510 1.96 -18.04 5.69
C LYS A 510 1.98 -19.39 5.00
N THR A 511 1.47 -19.45 3.76
CA THR A 511 1.28 -20.71 3.03
C THR A 511 2.42 -21.01 2.07
N GLY A 512 3.25 -20.02 1.74
CA GLY A 512 4.26 -20.12 0.68
C GLY A 512 3.66 -20.18 -0.72
N VAL A 513 2.33 -20.07 -0.86
CA VAL A 513 1.63 -20.13 -2.13
C VAL A 513 1.65 -18.74 -2.76
N LEU A 514 1.99 -18.66 -4.04
CA LEU A 514 1.79 -17.46 -4.85
C LEU A 514 0.28 -17.15 -4.95
N THR A 515 -0.22 -16.24 -4.12
CA THR A 515 -1.43 -15.44 -4.36
C THR A 515 -1.18 -14.42 -5.45
N ARG A 516 -0.62 -14.83 -6.59
CA ARG A 516 -1.03 -14.11 -7.80
C ARG A 516 -2.55 -14.25 -7.84
N THR A 517 -3.25 -13.30 -8.43
CA THR A 517 -4.28 -13.70 -9.39
C THR A 517 -3.57 -14.43 -10.55
N ARG A 518 -2.94 -15.58 -10.28
CA ARG A 518 -3.26 -16.77 -11.01
C ARG A 518 -4.63 -16.99 -10.42
N ILE A 519 -5.65 -16.66 -11.20
CA ILE A 519 -6.97 -17.28 -11.13
C ILE A 519 -6.86 -18.49 -10.17
N LEU A 520 -7.48 -18.41 -8.99
CA LEU A 520 -7.39 -19.50 -8.01
C LEU A 520 -8.12 -20.69 -8.62
N GLY A 521 -7.33 -21.47 -9.33
CA GLY A 521 -7.72 -22.38 -10.39
C GLY A 521 -6.79 -22.14 -11.56
N GLN A 522 -5.92 -23.10 -11.89
CA GLN A 522 -5.59 -23.33 -13.31
C GLN A 522 -6.86 -23.75 -14.06
N GLU A 523 -8.02 -23.17 -13.75
CA GLU A 523 -9.38 -23.61 -13.93
C GLU A 523 -10.21 -22.31 -13.98
N VAL A 524 -10.55 -21.84 -15.18
CA VAL A 524 -11.50 -20.75 -15.44
C VAL A 524 -12.85 -21.39 -15.69
N TRP A 525 -13.87 -20.95 -14.98
CA TRP A 525 -15.23 -21.39 -15.23
C TRP A 525 -15.90 -20.42 -16.19
N VAL A 526 -16.50 -20.95 -17.25
CA VAL A 526 -17.25 -20.18 -18.24
C VAL A 526 -18.70 -20.63 -18.18
N ASP A 527 -19.56 -19.70 -17.83
CA ASP A 527 -21.00 -19.89 -17.82
C ASP A 527 -21.62 -19.30 -19.09
N GLY A 528 -22.65 -19.97 -19.59
CA GLY A 528 -23.49 -19.46 -20.67
C GLY A 528 -24.96 -19.70 -20.32
N PRO A 529 -25.88 -18.80 -20.71
CA PRO A 529 -27.32 -19.07 -20.62
C PRO A 529 -27.65 -20.44 -21.21
N ASP A 530 -28.35 -21.28 -20.43
CA ASP A 530 -28.77 -22.63 -20.81
C ASP A 530 -27.64 -23.61 -21.22
N MET A 531 -26.38 -23.30 -20.87
CA MET A 531 -25.22 -24.16 -21.11
C MET A 531 -24.68 -24.74 -19.80
N PRO A 532 -24.12 -25.96 -19.81
CA PRO A 532 -23.38 -26.47 -18.65
C PRO A 532 -22.14 -25.60 -18.40
N THR A 533 -21.84 -25.29 -17.15
CA THR A 533 -20.62 -24.56 -16.78
C THR A 533 -19.37 -25.27 -17.30
N LEU A 534 -18.61 -24.59 -18.17
CA LEU A 534 -17.38 -25.12 -18.75
C LEU A 534 -16.19 -24.86 -17.83
N LYS A 535 -15.34 -25.86 -17.67
CA LYS A 535 -14.12 -25.78 -16.86
C LYS A 535 -12.87 -25.73 -17.73
N LEU A 536 -12.28 -24.55 -17.91
CA LEU A 536 -11.09 -24.35 -18.73
C LEU A 536 -9.82 -24.48 -17.91
N ARG A 537 -8.91 -25.38 -18.28
CA ARG A 537 -7.62 -25.47 -17.60
C ARG A 537 -6.53 -24.58 -18.20
N TYR A 538 -5.82 -23.82 -17.38
CA TYR A 538 -4.67 -23.04 -17.85
C TYR A 538 -3.48 -23.97 -18.12
N ILE A 539 -2.98 -23.93 -19.35
CA ILE A 539 -1.87 -24.77 -19.82
C ILE A 539 -0.55 -24.05 -19.51
N ASP A 540 0.12 -24.43 -18.44
CA ASP A 540 1.39 -23.82 -17.99
C ASP A 540 2.63 -24.52 -18.61
N GLU A 541 2.50 -25.80 -18.97
CA GLU A 541 3.57 -26.60 -19.58
C GLU A 541 3.08 -27.23 -20.88
N ILE A 542 3.88 -27.11 -21.95
CA ILE A 542 3.61 -27.75 -23.24
C ILE A 542 4.24 -29.13 -23.22
N ASN A 543 3.47 -30.12 -23.64
CA ASN A 543 3.93 -31.49 -23.90
C ASN A 543 3.43 -31.95 -25.28
N ASP A 544 3.85 -33.13 -25.70
CA ASP A 544 3.58 -33.65 -27.05
C ASP A 544 2.10 -33.92 -27.34
N SER A 545 1.21 -33.94 -26.33
CA SER A 545 -0.23 -34.11 -26.56
C SER A 545 -0.97 -32.80 -26.85
N HIS A 546 -0.31 -31.65 -26.72
CA HIS A 546 -0.92 -30.35 -26.99
C HIS A 546 -0.87 -30.02 -28.48
N ASN A 547 -2.03 -29.70 -29.06
CA ASN A 547 -2.12 -29.25 -30.44
C ASN A 547 -1.83 -27.74 -30.55
N ILE A 548 -0.75 -27.37 -31.26
CA ILE A 548 -0.35 -25.99 -31.46
C ILE A 548 -0.80 -25.50 -32.84
N ILE A 549 -1.60 -24.45 -32.86
CA ILE A 549 -2.17 -23.87 -34.08
C ILE A 549 -1.47 -22.56 -34.40
N SER A 550 -1.02 -22.41 -35.65
CA SER A 550 -0.54 -21.14 -36.20
C SER A 550 -1.65 -20.46 -37.00
N PHE A 551 -1.92 -19.19 -36.72
CA PHE A 551 -2.99 -18.43 -37.38
C PHE A 551 -2.57 -16.97 -37.61
N ASN A 552 -3.30 -16.27 -38.48
CA ASN A 552 -3.07 -14.85 -38.76
C ASN A 552 -4.02 -14.00 -37.92
N LEU A 553 -3.47 -13.05 -37.17
CA LEU A 553 -4.21 -12.08 -36.38
C LEU A 553 -3.70 -10.68 -36.73
N TYR A 554 -4.58 -9.85 -37.28
CA TYR A 554 -4.25 -8.51 -37.80
C TYR A 554 -3.03 -8.49 -38.74
N GLY A 555 -2.94 -9.46 -39.65
CA GLY A 555 -1.87 -9.55 -40.64
C GLY A 555 -0.54 -10.11 -40.13
N GLN A 556 -0.43 -10.44 -38.83
CA GLN A 556 0.75 -11.07 -38.24
C GLN A 556 0.48 -12.54 -37.90
N ARG A 557 1.46 -13.42 -38.14
CA ARG A 557 1.35 -14.85 -37.83
C ARG A 557 1.69 -15.09 -36.36
N ILE A 558 0.79 -15.73 -35.62
CA ILE A 558 0.95 -16.05 -34.20
C ILE A 558 0.55 -17.51 -33.92
N LYS A 559 1.02 -18.06 -32.80
CA LYS A 559 0.68 -19.41 -32.33
C LYS A 559 -0.24 -19.38 -31.11
N GLY A 560 -1.01 -20.44 -30.95
CA GLY A 560 -1.82 -20.71 -29.76
C GLY A 560 -1.98 -22.20 -29.53
N ILE A 561 -2.06 -22.61 -28.27
CA ILE A 561 -2.37 -23.97 -27.87
C ILE A 561 -3.88 -24.14 -27.96
N ASP A 562 -4.34 -25.15 -28.66
CA ASP A 562 -5.76 -25.52 -28.67
C ASP A 562 -6.19 -26.06 -27.29
N CYS A 563 -7.24 -25.49 -26.72
CA CYS A 563 -7.77 -25.89 -25.42
C CYS A 563 -8.53 -27.22 -25.43
N GLY A 564 -8.70 -27.86 -26.59
CA GLY A 564 -9.21 -29.22 -26.72
C GLY A 564 -10.63 -29.31 -27.27
N PRO A 565 -11.05 -30.51 -27.71
CA PRO A 565 -12.30 -30.70 -28.44
C PRO A 565 -13.55 -30.41 -27.61
N GLU A 566 -13.56 -30.72 -26.31
CA GLU A 566 -14.69 -30.43 -25.42
C GLU A 566 -14.94 -28.92 -25.28
N VAL A 567 -13.85 -28.15 -25.11
CA VAL A 567 -13.89 -26.69 -25.03
C VAL A 567 -14.38 -26.09 -26.35
N ASN A 568 -13.83 -26.56 -27.47
CA ASN A 568 -14.22 -26.08 -28.79
C ASN A 568 -15.69 -26.36 -29.07
N GLN A 569 -16.17 -27.58 -28.77
CA GLN A 569 -17.57 -27.96 -28.93
C GLN A 569 -18.51 -27.08 -28.08
N TRP A 570 -18.10 -26.72 -26.86
CA TRP A 570 -18.88 -25.83 -26.01
C TRP A 570 -19.07 -24.45 -26.68
N PHE A 571 -17.99 -23.83 -27.18
CA PHE A 571 -18.08 -22.53 -27.86
C PHE A 571 -18.80 -22.60 -29.21
N GLU A 572 -18.63 -23.68 -29.98
CA GLU A 572 -19.39 -23.89 -31.22
C GLU A 572 -20.90 -23.95 -30.96
N THR A 573 -21.30 -24.64 -29.89
CA THR A 573 -22.70 -24.77 -29.48
C THR A 573 -23.23 -23.42 -28.99
N PHE A 574 -22.51 -22.78 -28.06
CA PHE A 574 -22.92 -21.50 -27.48
C PHE A 574 -23.05 -20.39 -28.53
N LEU A 575 -22.08 -20.28 -29.44
CA LEU A 575 -22.09 -19.28 -30.51
C LEU A 575 -22.91 -19.71 -31.74
N SER A 576 -23.48 -20.93 -31.73
CA SER A 576 -24.15 -21.54 -32.89
C SER A 576 -23.33 -21.46 -34.18
N ARG A 577 -22.02 -21.66 -34.07
CA ARG A 577 -21.06 -21.46 -35.18
C ARG A 577 -20.05 -22.61 -35.21
N PRO A 578 -20.08 -23.47 -36.25
CA PRO A 578 -19.14 -24.58 -36.34
C PRO A 578 -17.72 -24.10 -36.66
N GLY A 579 -16.72 -24.85 -36.21
CA GLY A 579 -15.30 -24.58 -36.43
C GLY A 579 -14.67 -23.56 -35.47
N VAL A 580 -15.36 -23.17 -34.40
CA VAL A 580 -14.81 -22.25 -33.38
C VAL A 580 -13.83 -23.00 -32.50
N ARG A 581 -12.64 -22.42 -32.31
CA ARG A 581 -11.60 -22.96 -31.44
C ARG A 581 -11.16 -21.93 -30.42
N LEU A 582 -11.00 -22.35 -29.16
CA LEU A 582 -10.37 -21.54 -28.13
C LEU A 582 -8.87 -21.82 -28.12
N LEU A 583 -8.07 -20.77 -28.27
CA LEU A 583 -6.61 -20.85 -28.28
C LEU A 583 -6.01 -20.09 -27.09
N GLN A 584 -5.09 -20.73 -26.37
CA GLN A 584 -4.30 -20.11 -25.32
C GLN A 584 -2.91 -19.72 -25.84
N HIS A 585 -2.49 -18.47 -25.64
CA HIS A 585 -1.09 -18.11 -25.89
C HIS A 585 -0.19 -18.70 -24.79
N HIS A 586 1.03 -19.07 -25.16
CA HIS A 586 2.04 -19.58 -24.23
C HIS A 586 3.30 -18.74 -24.35
N HIS A 587 3.97 -18.50 -23.22
CA HIS A 587 5.12 -17.60 -23.11
C HIS A 587 6.34 -18.03 -23.95
N SER A 588 6.37 -19.28 -24.44
CA SER A 588 7.40 -19.78 -25.37
C SER A 588 7.12 -19.48 -26.84
N PHE A 589 5.94 -18.96 -27.18
CA PHE A 589 5.60 -18.54 -28.54
C PHE A 589 5.96 -17.08 -28.79
N ASP A 590 6.16 -16.76 -30.06
CA ASP A 590 6.40 -15.39 -30.50
C ASP A 590 5.23 -14.48 -30.09
N PHE A 591 5.59 -13.24 -29.74
CA PHE A 591 4.64 -12.17 -29.48
C PHE A 591 4.39 -11.40 -30.77
N ARG A 592 3.23 -10.76 -30.86
CA ARG A 592 2.92 -9.81 -31.93
C ARG A 592 3.48 -8.44 -31.61
N ASP A 593 3.90 -7.74 -32.65
CA ASP A 593 4.24 -6.34 -32.54
C ASP A 593 2.97 -5.50 -32.48
N SER A 594 2.99 -4.50 -31.61
CA SER A 594 1.95 -3.47 -31.59
C SER A 594 2.08 -2.58 -32.84
N ASP A 595 1.02 -2.46 -33.65
CA ASP A 595 0.99 -1.54 -34.81
C ASP A 595 1.23 -0.06 -34.43
N THR A 596 1.14 0.26 -33.13
CA THR A 596 1.43 1.57 -32.52
C THR A 596 2.91 1.95 -32.62
N PHE A 597 3.79 0.97 -32.82
CA PHE A 597 5.25 1.10 -32.75
C PHE A 597 5.87 1.95 -33.87
N LYS A 598 5.22 2.04 -35.05
CA LYS A 598 5.75 2.84 -36.18
C LYS A 598 5.75 4.36 -35.94
N ARG A 599 5.17 4.86 -34.84
CA ARG A 599 5.00 6.30 -34.57
C ARG A 599 5.94 6.91 -33.53
N ARG A 600 6.61 6.12 -32.67
CA ARG A 600 7.39 6.67 -31.53
C ARG A 600 8.91 6.67 -31.68
N ASN A 601 9.46 5.92 -32.65
CA ASN A 601 10.90 5.94 -32.96
C ASN A 601 11.79 5.69 -31.70
N ASP A 602 11.33 4.86 -30.75
CA ASP A 602 12.11 4.39 -29.61
C ASP A 602 12.57 2.94 -29.83
N ASP A 603 13.80 2.60 -29.42
CA ASP A 603 14.39 1.25 -29.56
C ASP A 603 13.76 0.19 -28.62
N LYS A 604 12.48 0.34 -28.24
CA LYS A 604 11.81 -0.47 -27.21
C LYS A 604 10.64 -1.26 -27.77
N ASP A 605 10.71 -2.58 -27.66
CA ASP A 605 9.62 -3.47 -28.08
C ASP A 605 8.44 -3.44 -27.08
N TYR A 606 7.22 -3.34 -27.62
CA TYR A 606 5.96 -3.44 -26.85
C TYR A 606 5.17 -4.67 -27.30
N PRO A 607 5.58 -5.89 -26.90
CA PRO A 607 4.95 -7.11 -27.36
C PRO A 607 3.52 -7.25 -26.85
N ILE A 608 2.62 -7.65 -27.75
CA ILE A 608 1.23 -8.00 -27.46
C ILE A 608 0.95 -9.44 -27.90
N ILE A 609 -0.16 -10.03 -27.44
CA ILE A 609 -0.61 -11.36 -27.86
C ILE A 609 -1.84 -11.22 -28.76
N TYR A 610 -3.02 -11.51 -28.23
CA TYR A 610 -4.29 -11.41 -28.94
C TYR A 610 -4.96 -10.04 -28.82
N GLN A 611 -4.36 -9.08 -28.11
CA GLN A 611 -4.86 -7.71 -28.04
C GLN A 611 -4.83 -7.02 -29.41
N ASN A 612 -5.67 -5.99 -29.56
CA ASN A 612 -5.78 -5.22 -30.81
C ASN A 612 -4.54 -4.36 -31.06
N LYS A 613 -4.30 -3.35 -30.20
CA LYS A 613 -3.21 -2.37 -30.38
C LYS A 613 -2.26 -2.28 -29.19
N SER A 614 -2.74 -2.34 -27.96
CA SER A 614 -1.91 -2.13 -26.76
C SER A 614 -2.10 -3.28 -25.77
N GLY A 615 -1.07 -3.56 -24.97
CA GLY A 615 -1.15 -4.53 -23.87
C GLY A 615 -2.05 -4.05 -22.71
N LEU A 616 -2.29 -2.74 -22.61
CA LEU A 616 -3.15 -2.13 -21.61
C LEU A 616 -4.01 -1.01 -22.21
N HIS A 617 -5.25 -0.94 -21.76
CA HIS A 617 -6.19 0.13 -22.03
C HIS A 617 -6.69 0.73 -20.70
N LEU A 618 -6.75 2.06 -20.63
CA LEU A 618 -7.18 2.80 -19.44
C LEU A 618 -8.33 3.75 -19.79
N ILE A 619 -9.24 3.95 -18.83
CA ILE A 619 -10.31 4.95 -18.88
C ILE A 619 -10.49 5.60 -17.51
N ASN A 620 -10.89 6.87 -17.50
CA ASN A 620 -11.27 7.59 -16.29
C ASN A 620 -12.79 7.57 -16.07
N GLU A 621 -13.26 7.35 -14.85
CA GLU A 621 -14.68 7.32 -14.51
C GLU A 621 -15.39 8.66 -14.80
N SER A 622 -14.70 9.79 -14.61
CA SER A 622 -15.29 11.08 -14.94
C SER A 622 -15.46 11.29 -16.45
N SER A 623 -14.64 10.64 -17.28
CA SER A 623 -14.83 10.58 -18.74
C SER A 623 -16.07 9.79 -19.13
N ILE A 624 -16.35 8.68 -18.44
CA ILE A 624 -17.59 7.91 -18.65
C ILE A 624 -18.80 8.70 -18.17
N SER A 625 -18.70 9.37 -17.02
CA SER A 625 -19.76 10.20 -16.46
C SER A 625 -20.08 11.39 -17.36
N ASP A 626 -19.06 12.07 -17.87
CA ASP A 626 -19.20 13.15 -18.83
C ASP A 626 -19.80 12.66 -20.16
N LEU A 627 -19.38 11.49 -20.66
CA LEU A 627 -19.99 10.86 -21.82
C LEU A 627 -21.48 10.56 -21.56
N ASN A 628 -21.82 9.98 -20.40
CA ASN A 628 -23.20 9.65 -20.02
C ASN A 628 -24.09 10.89 -19.83
N SER A 629 -23.54 12.01 -19.35
CA SER A 629 -24.27 13.27 -19.22
C SER A 629 -24.76 13.83 -20.56
N ARG A 630 -24.25 13.30 -21.68
CA ARG A 630 -24.57 13.74 -23.04
C ARG A 630 -25.63 12.85 -23.71
N PHE A 631 -26.13 11.82 -23.02
CA PHE A 631 -27.22 10.97 -23.52
C PHE A 631 -28.58 11.64 -23.27
N PRO A 632 -29.54 11.51 -24.19
CA PRO A 632 -30.93 11.88 -23.96
C PRO A 632 -31.54 11.13 -22.77
N GLU A 633 -32.51 11.77 -22.13
CA GLU A 633 -33.23 11.18 -20.99
C GLU A 633 -34.02 9.94 -21.45
N GLY A 634 -33.69 8.76 -20.89
CA GLY A 634 -34.34 7.48 -21.22
C GLY A 634 -33.51 6.51 -22.08
N GLU A 635 -32.30 6.89 -22.49
CA GLU A 635 -31.36 6.03 -23.22
C GLU A 635 -30.47 5.21 -22.28
N ASP A 636 -29.96 4.07 -22.76
CA ASP A 636 -29.04 3.22 -22.00
C ASP A 636 -27.66 3.90 -21.86
N HIS A 637 -27.27 4.22 -20.63
CA HIS A 637 -25.96 4.77 -20.33
C HIS A 637 -24.83 3.77 -20.61
N ALA A 638 -23.68 4.27 -21.07
CA ALA A 638 -22.47 3.47 -21.22
C ALA A 638 -21.88 3.14 -19.84
N ILE A 639 -21.43 1.90 -19.67
CA ILE A 639 -20.60 1.49 -18.54
C ILE A 639 -19.16 1.30 -19.00
N ASP A 640 -18.23 1.25 -18.04
CA ASP A 640 -16.81 0.99 -18.29
C ASP A 640 -16.58 -0.30 -19.12
N GLU A 641 -17.34 -1.36 -18.85
CA GLU A 641 -17.26 -2.64 -19.57
C GLU A 641 -17.49 -2.50 -21.09
N ASN A 642 -18.31 -1.54 -21.54
CA ASN A 642 -18.49 -1.26 -22.98
C ASN A 642 -17.15 -0.90 -23.66
N PHE A 643 -16.23 -0.26 -22.93
CA PHE A 643 -14.95 0.21 -23.44
C PHE A 643 -13.81 -0.80 -23.23
N ARG A 644 -14.06 -1.88 -22.48
CA ARG A 644 -13.13 -2.99 -22.19
C ARG A 644 -11.77 -2.54 -21.62
N PRO A 645 -11.73 -1.61 -20.65
CA PRO A 645 -10.48 -1.17 -20.04
C PRO A 645 -9.82 -2.30 -19.24
N ASN A 646 -8.50 -2.24 -19.15
CA ASN A 646 -7.74 -3.00 -18.16
C ASN A 646 -7.60 -2.22 -16.84
N LEU A 647 -7.67 -0.89 -16.91
CA LEU A 647 -7.56 0.02 -15.78
C LEU A 647 -8.69 1.05 -15.85
N VAL A 648 -9.52 1.08 -14.83
CA VAL A 648 -10.48 2.17 -14.58
C VAL A 648 -9.90 3.01 -13.45
N VAL A 649 -9.86 4.32 -13.62
CA VAL A 649 -9.33 5.25 -12.62
C VAL A 649 -10.34 6.33 -12.28
N GLU A 650 -10.36 6.77 -11.03
CA GLU A 650 -11.19 7.89 -10.61
C GLU A 650 -10.34 9.18 -10.59
N TYR A 651 -10.63 10.12 -11.49
CA TYR A 651 -10.02 11.44 -11.48
C TYR A 651 -11.02 12.51 -11.87
N ARG A 652 -11.07 13.60 -11.09
CA ARG A 652 -12.14 14.62 -11.16
C ARG A 652 -12.35 15.31 -12.51
N GLU A 653 -11.30 15.46 -13.33
CA GLU A 653 -11.39 16.13 -14.64
C GLU A 653 -11.68 15.07 -15.71
N PRO A 654 -12.81 15.17 -16.45
CA PRO A 654 -13.08 14.32 -17.60
C PRO A 654 -11.96 14.40 -18.63
N TRP A 655 -11.60 13.27 -19.23
CA TRP A 655 -10.60 13.13 -20.29
C TRP A 655 -9.16 13.48 -19.88
N ALA A 656 -8.88 13.63 -18.58
CA ALA A 656 -7.53 13.91 -18.08
C ALA A 656 -6.51 12.84 -18.50
N GLU A 657 -6.94 11.59 -18.67
CA GLU A 657 -6.12 10.48 -19.13
C GLU A 657 -5.48 10.70 -20.50
N ASP A 658 -6.05 11.56 -21.33
CA ASP A 658 -5.48 11.93 -22.62
C ASP A 658 -4.27 12.85 -22.49
N LYS A 659 -4.14 13.57 -21.37
CA LYS A 659 -3.01 14.46 -21.09
C LYS A 659 -1.88 13.75 -20.33
N TRP A 660 -2.16 12.61 -19.71
CA TRP A 660 -1.16 11.88 -18.93
C TRP A 660 -0.10 11.24 -19.83
N LYS A 661 1.09 11.83 -19.92
CA LYS A 661 2.21 11.26 -20.69
C LYS A 661 2.68 9.92 -20.13
N TRP A 662 2.70 9.82 -18.81
CA TRP A 662 3.01 8.62 -18.05
C TRP A 662 2.20 8.64 -16.76
N MET A 663 1.98 7.47 -16.20
CA MET A 663 1.42 7.33 -14.87
C MET A 663 2.22 6.31 -14.09
N ARG A 664 2.19 6.44 -12.77
CA ARG A 664 2.88 5.51 -11.89
C ARG A 664 1.90 4.91 -10.91
N ILE A 665 1.68 3.60 -11.03
CA ILE A 665 0.82 2.85 -10.12
C ILE A 665 1.69 1.82 -9.41
N ASN A 666 1.76 1.88 -8.08
CA ASN A 666 2.51 0.94 -7.23
C ASN A 666 3.98 0.73 -7.66
N GLY A 667 4.63 1.82 -8.10
CA GLY A 667 6.03 1.81 -8.54
C GLY A 667 6.26 1.44 -10.00
N VAL A 668 5.26 0.90 -10.71
CA VAL A 668 5.30 0.61 -12.14
C VAL A 668 4.94 1.87 -12.92
N THR A 669 5.81 2.26 -13.85
CA THR A 669 5.55 3.38 -14.75
C THR A 669 4.88 2.86 -16.02
N PHE A 670 3.65 3.30 -16.26
CA PHE A 670 2.93 3.09 -17.50
C PHE A 670 3.14 4.31 -18.37
N LEU A 671 3.53 4.06 -19.61
CA LEU A 671 3.66 5.10 -20.61
C LEU A 671 2.36 5.16 -21.40
N ARG A 672 1.74 6.34 -21.52
CA ARG A 672 0.64 6.50 -22.47
C ARG A 672 1.22 6.38 -23.87
N LEU A 673 0.81 5.35 -24.61
CA LEU A 673 1.25 5.15 -25.98
C LEU A 673 0.44 6.02 -26.95
N ILE A 674 -0.86 5.77 -27.05
CA ILE A 674 -1.83 6.47 -27.89
C ILE A 674 -3.20 6.48 -27.21
N ALA A 675 -4.10 7.35 -27.67
CA ALA A 675 -5.52 7.24 -27.36
C ALA A 675 -6.12 5.97 -28.00
N CYS A 676 -7.17 5.42 -27.39
CA CYS A 676 -7.89 4.26 -27.92
C CYS A 676 -8.97 4.73 -28.89
N ASP A 677 -8.78 4.45 -30.18
CA ASP A 677 -9.87 4.58 -31.16
C ASP A 677 -10.98 3.58 -30.82
N ARG A 678 -12.23 4.06 -30.74
CA ARG A 678 -13.37 3.19 -30.42
C ARG A 678 -13.91 2.53 -31.69
N CYS A 679 -14.41 1.31 -31.54
CA CYS A 679 -15.05 0.54 -32.60
C CYS A 679 -16.48 0.13 -32.21
N LEU A 680 -17.16 -0.55 -33.12
CA LEU A 680 -18.55 -1.00 -32.97
C LEU A 680 -18.78 -1.88 -31.74
N ASN A 681 -17.74 -2.55 -31.21
CA ASN A 681 -17.85 -3.37 -30.01
C ASN A 681 -18.33 -2.60 -28.77
N THR A 682 -18.20 -1.27 -28.76
CA THR A 682 -18.72 -0.42 -27.66
C THR A 682 -20.25 -0.40 -27.59
N GLY A 683 -20.94 -0.70 -28.70
CA GLY A 683 -22.39 -0.78 -28.80
C GLY A 683 -22.99 -2.15 -28.47
N VAL A 684 -22.24 -3.06 -27.85
CA VAL A 684 -22.78 -4.35 -27.39
C VAL A 684 -23.21 -4.22 -25.94
N ASN A 685 -24.46 -4.57 -25.64
CA ASN A 685 -24.91 -4.66 -24.25
C ASN A 685 -24.26 -5.87 -23.58
N GLN A 686 -23.43 -5.62 -22.56
CA GLN A 686 -22.60 -6.66 -21.95
C GLN A 686 -23.40 -7.74 -21.20
N LYS A 687 -24.65 -7.45 -20.82
CA LYS A 687 -25.53 -8.42 -20.15
C LYS A 687 -26.29 -9.31 -21.11
N THR A 688 -26.70 -8.78 -22.26
CA THR A 688 -27.57 -9.50 -23.21
C THR A 688 -26.80 -10.03 -24.41
N GLY A 689 -25.60 -9.52 -24.69
CA GLY A 689 -24.84 -9.85 -25.90
C GLY A 689 -25.46 -9.29 -27.19
N VAL A 690 -26.54 -8.52 -27.09
CA VAL A 690 -27.23 -7.91 -28.23
C VAL A 690 -26.54 -6.60 -28.60
N GLU A 691 -26.31 -6.38 -29.88
CA GLU A 691 -25.95 -5.06 -30.41
C GLU A 691 -27.10 -4.10 -30.12
N VAL A 692 -26.88 -3.17 -29.19
CA VAL A 692 -27.75 -2.00 -29.04
C VAL A 692 -27.41 -1.04 -30.17
N ASN A 693 -28.46 -0.42 -30.73
CA ASN A 693 -28.39 0.31 -31.99
C ASN A 693 -27.15 1.22 -32.04
N GLN A 694 -26.31 1.03 -33.07
CA GLN A 694 -24.93 1.53 -33.23
C GLN A 694 -24.76 3.07 -33.30
N LEU A 695 -25.70 3.85 -32.76
CA LEU A 695 -25.82 5.30 -32.96
C LEU A 695 -25.80 6.12 -31.66
N GLU A 696 -25.82 5.50 -30.48
CA GLU A 696 -25.62 6.14 -29.16
C GLU A 696 -24.18 6.61 -28.89
N ILE A 697 -23.42 5.66 -28.34
CA ILE A 697 -22.14 5.86 -27.66
C ILE A 697 -21.04 6.33 -28.64
N THR A 698 -20.97 5.73 -29.83
CA THR A 698 -19.97 6.09 -30.84
C THR A 698 -20.31 7.42 -31.53
N LYS A 699 -21.59 7.73 -31.75
CA LYS A 699 -22.04 8.97 -32.39
C LYS A 699 -21.84 10.18 -31.48
N TYR A 700 -22.12 10.08 -30.18
CA TYR A 700 -21.90 11.19 -29.24
C TYR A 700 -20.44 11.40 -28.87
N GLY A 701 -19.63 10.33 -28.81
CA GLY A 701 -18.18 10.45 -28.70
C GLY A 701 -17.56 11.22 -29.87
N VAL A 702 -18.07 11.02 -31.10
CA VAL A 702 -17.66 11.75 -32.32
C VAL A 702 -18.27 13.16 -32.37
N LYS A 703 -19.54 13.33 -31.98
CA LYS A 703 -20.27 14.63 -32.04
C LYS A 703 -19.74 15.67 -31.04
N TYR A 704 -19.25 15.25 -29.86
CA TYR A 704 -18.86 16.17 -28.79
C TYR A 704 -17.36 16.19 -28.45
N GLY A 705 -16.48 15.89 -29.42
CA GLY A 705 -15.04 16.17 -29.31
C GLY A 705 -14.25 15.29 -28.33
N ILE A 706 -14.82 14.15 -27.91
CA ILE A 706 -14.17 13.16 -27.04
C ILE A 706 -13.05 12.40 -27.79
N PHE A 707 -13.07 12.45 -29.12
CA PHE A 707 -11.89 12.17 -29.94
C PHE A 707 -11.17 13.48 -30.20
N LYS A 708 -10.08 13.74 -29.47
CA LYS A 708 -9.22 14.92 -29.67
C LYS A 708 -8.77 15.10 -31.12
N ASP A 709 -8.69 14.00 -31.86
CA ASP A 709 -8.29 13.99 -33.26
C ASP A 709 -9.52 14.03 -34.17
N ARG A 710 -10.06 15.24 -34.42
CA ARG A 710 -10.94 15.51 -35.57
C ARG A 710 -10.25 15.21 -36.92
N LEU A 711 -8.96 14.90 -36.89
CA LEU A 711 -8.11 14.55 -38.01
C LEU A 711 -7.30 13.29 -37.68
N ARG A 712 -7.57 12.17 -38.37
CA ARG A 712 -6.85 10.91 -38.16
C ARG A 712 -6.10 10.52 -39.42
N ILE A 713 -4.79 10.30 -39.34
CA ILE A 713 -3.98 9.80 -40.46
C ILE A 713 -3.88 8.28 -40.36
N MET A 714 -4.35 7.56 -41.39
CA MET A 714 -4.33 6.10 -41.50
C MET A 714 -3.70 5.70 -42.84
N GLY A 715 -2.41 5.36 -42.82
CA GLY A 715 -1.63 5.13 -44.03
C GLY A 715 -1.57 6.40 -44.88
N LYS A 716 -2.03 6.31 -46.13
CA LYS A 716 -2.15 7.47 -47.03
C LYS A 716 -3.50 8.21 -46.87
N GLN A 717 -4.35 7.85 -45.92
CA GLN A 717 -5.65 8.50 -45.77
C GLN A 717 -5.67 9.48 -44.59
N LEU A 718 -6.23 10.67 -44.80
CA LEU A 718 -6.61 11.62 -43.77
C LEU A 718 -8.12 11.55 -43.57
N TRP A 719 -8.54 11.20 -42.36
CA TRP A 719 -9.94 11.10 -41.96
C TRP A 719 -10.29 12.36 -41.20
N VAL A 720 -11.34 13.06 -41.63
CA VAL A 720 -11.78 14.34 -41.07
C VAL A 720 -13.17 14.15 -40.46
N ASP A 721 -13.30 14.48 -39.19
CA ASP A 721 -14.54 14.40 -38.43
C ASP A 721 -15.01 15.81 -38.05
N GLY A 722 -16.32 16.05 -38.15
CA GLY A 722 -16.95 17.31 -37.79
C GLY A 722 -18.21 17.06 -36.95
N PRO A 723 -18.54 17.94 -35.99
CA PRO A 723 -19.82 17.88 -35.27
C PRO A 723 -20.99 17.78 -36.25
N ASP A 724 -21.83 16.76 -36.07
CA ASP A 724 -23.01 16.49 -36.91
C ASP A 724 -22.73 16.31 -38.42
N MET A 725 -21.46 16.04 -38.79
CA MET A 725 -21.04 15.78 -40.17
C MET A 725 -20.63 14.31 -40.36
N PRO A 726 -20.84 13.71 -41.54
CA PRO A 726 -20.30 12.38 -41.85
C PRO A 726 -18.76 12.44 -41.89
N THR A 727 -18.05 11.38 -41.48
CA THR A 727 -16.59 11.33 -41.58
C THR A 727 -16.13 11.43 -43.05
N LEU A 728 -15.36 12.45 -43.38
CA LEU A 728 -14.73 12.63 -44.69
C LEU A 728 -13.42 11.85 -44.75
N LYS A 729 -13.18 11.10 -45.83
CA LYS A 729 -11.93 10.37 -46.05
C LYS A 729 -11.20 10.94 -47.25
N LEU A 730 -10.02 11.48 -47.01
CA LEU A 730 -9.15 12.06 -48.04
C LEU A 730 -7.99 11.10 -48.27
N THR A 731 -7.70 10.76 -49.52
CA THR A 731 -6.50 9.98 -49.83
C THR A 731 -5.41 10.95 -50.30
N TYR A 732 -4.24 10.85 -49.68
CA TYR A 732 -3.06 11.64 -50.02
C TYR A 732 -2.63 11.32 -51.45
N ILE A 733 -2.57 12.35 -52.28
CA ILE A 733 -2.22 12.24 -53.69
C ILE A 733 -0.70 12.35 -53.81
N GLU A 734 -0.05 11.21 -53.98
CA GLU A 734 1.41 11.13 -54.12
C GLU A 734 1.86 11.21 -55.58
N GLU A 735 1.04 10.70 -56.52
CA GLU A 735 1.33 10.74 -57.95
C GLU A 735 0.23 11.50 -58.70
N LEU A 736 0.63 12.40 -59.58
CA LEU A 736 -0.27 13.14 -60.46
C LEU A 736 -0.67 12.27 -61.66
N ASN A 737 -1.93 12.41 -62.08
CA ASN A 737 -2.47 11.84 -63.30
C ASN A 737 -3.46 12.84 -63.92
N ASP A 738 -3.89 12.57 -65.15
CA ASP A 738 -4.72 13.51 -65.93
C ASP A 738 -6.10 13.78 -65.31
N ASN A 739 -6.55 12.96 -64.36
CA ASN A 739 -7.83 13.15 -63.67
C ASN A 739 -7.74 14.14 -62.50
N HIS A 740 -6.54 14.52 -62.05
CA HIS A 740 -6.36 15.47 -60.96
C HIS A 740 -6.51 16.91 -61.44
N LYS A 741 -7.46 17.64 -60.86
CA LYS A 741 -7.68 19.05 -61.19
C LYS A 741 -6.71 19.94 -60.41
N ILE A 742 -5.86 20.67 -61.13
CA ILE A 742 -4.89 21.61 -60.54
C ILE A 742 -5.48 23.02 -60.51
N ILE A 743 -5.36 23.71 -59.38
CA ILE A 743 -5.85 25.07 -59.17
C ILE A 743 -4.68 25.98 -58.82
N SER A 744 -4.54 27.07 -59.57
CA SER A 744 -3.64 28.18 -59.23
C SER A 744 -4.40 29.24 -58.43
N PHE A 745 -3.83 29.68 -57.32
CA PHE A 745 -4.43 30.70 -56.45
C PHE A 745 -3.37 31.60 -55.86
N ASN A 746 -3.77 32.81 -55.44
CA ASN A 746 -2.89 33.76 -54.78
C ASN A 746 -2.94 33.52 -53.27
N LEU A 747 -1.77 33.33 -52.66
CA LEU A 747 -1.59 33.23 -51.22
C LEU A 747 -0.49 34.21 -50.79
N ASP A 748 -0.88 35.23 -50.04
CA ASP A 748 -0.06 36.39 -49.62
C ASP A 748 0.76 37.04 -50.75
N GLY A 749 0.12 37.26 -51.91
CA GLY A 749 0.75 37.93 -53.05
C GLY A 749 1.53 37.01 -53.99
N GLN A 750 1.75 35.75 -53.63
CA GLN A 750 2.43 34.75 -54.47
C GLN A 750 1.42 33.79 -55.10
N VAL A 751 1.59 33.47 -56.39
CA VAL A 751 0.75 32.48 -57.08
C VAL A 751 1.29 31.09 -56.80
N ILE A 752 0.50 30.22 -56.18
CA ILE A 752 0.84 28.83 -55.87
C ILE A 752 -0.22 27.89 -56.45
N LYS A 753 0.16 26.62 -56.66
CA LYS A 753 -0.72 25.55 -57.16
C LYS A 753 -1.13 24.59 -56.04
N GLY A 754 -2.30 23.98 -56.21
CA GLY A 754 -2.78 22.89 -55.37
C GLY A 754 -3.67 21.94 -56.17
N ILE A 755 -3.69 20.67 -55.77
CA ILE A 755 -4.60 19.66 -56.31
C ILE A 755 -5.94 19.79 -55.60
N ASP A 756 -7.03 19.95 -56.36
CA ASP A 756 -8.39 19.93 -55.83
C ASP A 756 -8.71 18.52 -55.29
N CYS A 757 -9.04 18.42 -54.01
CA CYS A 757 -9.32 17.14 -53.33
C CYS A 757 -10.68 16.53 -53.72
N GLY A 758 -11.41 17.14 -54.65
CA GLY A 758 -12.61 16.57 -55.24
C GLY A 758 -13.91 17.14 -54.66
N PRO A 759 -15.04 16.89 -55.35
CA PRO A 759 -16.33 17.50 -55.02
C PRO A 759 -16.85 17.09 -53.63
N GLU A 760 -16.60 15.86 -53.19
CA GLU A 760 -17.01 15.38 -51.87
C GLU A 760 -16.32 16.19 -50.76
N ALA A 761 -15.00 16.36 -50.85
CA ALA A 761 -14.24 17.15 -49.89
C ALA A 761 -14.67 18.62 -49.87
N ASN A 762 -14.86 19.21 -51.05
CA ASN A 762 -15.30 20.60 -51.19
C ASN A 762 -16.69 20.80 -50.57
N GLN A 763 -17.66 19.95 -50.91
CA GLN A 763 -19.01 20.01 -50.37
C GLN A 763 -19.04 19.83 -48.85
N TRP A 764 -18.20 18.94 -48.32
CA TRP A 764 -18.08 18.73 -46.88
C TRP A 764 -17.63 20.01 -46.16
N PHE A 765 -16.57 20.65 -46.64
CA PHE A 765 -16.05 21.89 -46.04
C PHE A 765 -16.96 23.10 -46.30
N GLU A 766 -17.63 23.20 -47.44
CA GLU A 766 -18.65 24.23 -47.69
C GLU A 766 -19.80 24.14 -46.67
N THR A 767 -20.29 22.92 -46.43
CA THR A 767 -21.36 22.65 -45.48
C THR A 767 -20.91 22.95 -44.06
N PHE A 768 -19.73 22.44 -43.67
CA PHE A 768 -19.21 22.60 -42.32
C PHE A 768 -18.89 24.06 -41.97
N ILE A 769 -18.28 24.81 -42.89
CA ILE A 769 -17.94 26.23 -42.69
C ILE A 769 -19.17 27.13 -42.89
N GLY A 770 -20.22 26.64 -43.56
CA GLY A 770 -21.40 27.43 -43.91
C GLY A 770 -21.11 28.51 -44.94
N ARG A 771 -20.13 28.28 -45.84
CA ARG A 771 -19.75 29.23 -46.89
C ARG A 771 -19.69 28.53 -48.24
N PRO A 772 -20.42 28.99 -49.26
CA PRO A 772 -20.35 28.42 -50.60
C PRO A 772 -19.01 28.77 -51.27
N GLY A 773 -18.52 27.89 -52.14
CA GLY A 773 -17.29 28.06 -52.91
C GLY A 773 -16.01 27.62 -52.20
N VAL A 774 -16.10 26.99 -51.02
CA VAL A 774 -14.93 26.48 -50.29
C VAL A 774 -14.34 25.29 -51.03
N ARG A 775 -13.02 25.31 -51.23
CA ARG A 775 -12.27 24.20 -51.83
C ARG A 775 -11.14 23.74 -50.91
N LEU A 776 -10.95 22.44 -50.83
CA LEU A 776 -9.79 21.84 -50.18
C LEU A 776 -8.71 21.53 -51.22
N LEU A 777 -7.51 22.05 -51.00
CA LEU A 777 -6.38 21.87 -51.90
C LEU A 777 -5.21 21.17 -51.21
N GLN A 778 -4.60 20.18 -51.88
CA GLN A 778 -3.36 19.54 -51.44
C GLN A 778 -2.16 20.09 -52.24
N HIS A 779 -1.07 20.46 -51.56
CA HIS A 779 0.18 20.75 -52.26
C HIS A 779 0.82 19.45 -52.78
N HIS A 780 1.56 19.53 -53.88
CA HIS A 780 2.30 18.42 -54.45
C HIS A 780 3.77 18.81 -54.62
N HIS A 781 4.68 17.88 -54.35
CA HIS A 781 6.12 18.15 -54.35
C HIS A 781 6.67 18.62 -55.72
N SER A 782 5.93 18.41 -56.81
CA SER A 782 6.27 18.90 -58.16
C SER A 782 5.82 20.33 -58.44
N PHE A 783 5.11 20.98 -57.51
CA PHE A 783 4.70 22.37 -57.64
C PHE A 783 5.70 23.28 -56.94
N ASP A 784 5.76 24.53 -57.42
CA ASP A 784 6.63 25.54 -56.84
C ASP A 784 6.30 25.77 -55.35
N PHE A 785 7.35 25.99 -54.57
CA PHE A 785 7.24 26.41 -53.17
C PHE A 785 7.17 27.94 -53.12
N ARG A 786 6.56 28.46 -52.05
CA ARG A 786 6.59 29.88 -51.75
C ARG A 786 7.86 30.25 -51.01
N ASP A 787 8.36 31.45 -51.29
CA ASP A 787 9.44 32.03 -50.49
C ASP A 787 8.88 32.56 -49.18
N SER A 788 9.58 32.26 -48.08
CA SER A 788 9.30 32.91 -46.81
C SER A 788 9.93 34.29 -46.73
N ASP A 789 9.18 35.26 -46.20
CA ASP A 789 9.72 36.60 -45.88
C ASP A 789 10.71 36.58 -44.68
N SER A 790 10.84 35.44 -44.00
CA SER A 790 11.64 35.26 -42.78
C SER A 790 13.15 35.29 -43.06
N GLY A 791 13.61 34.73 -44.19
CA GLY A 791 15.02 34.78 -44.60
C GLY A 791 15.48 36.19 -44.96
N LYS A 792 14.65 36.94 -45.70
CA LYS A 792 14.90 38.34 -46.08
C LYS A 792 15.06 39.27 -44.89
N ARG A 793 14.30 39.06 -43.80
CA ARG A 793 14.38 39.86 -42.57
C ARG A 793 15.64 39.59 -41.72
N ARG A 794 16.34 38.48 -41.98
CA ARG A 794 17.56 38.11 -41.26
C ARG A 794 18.85 38.51 -42.00
N ASN A 795 18.77 39.03 -43.23
CA ASN A 795 19.93 39.14 -44.14
C ASN A 795 20.66 37.79 -44.32
N ASP A 796 19.90 36.69 -44.44
CA ASP A 796 20.45 35.37 -44.76
C ASP A 796 20.17 35.07 -46.23
N ASP A 797 21.20 34.75 -47.01
CA ASP A 797 21.11 34.44 -48.45
C ASP A 797 20.50 33.05 -48.73
N LYS A 798 19.98 32.37 -47.70
CA LYS A 798 19.42 31.03 -47.79
C LYS A 798 17.91 31.04 -48.01
N ASP A 799 17.47 30.22 -48.96
CA ASP A 799 16.05 30.00 -49.23
C ASP A 799 15.42 29.08 -48.17
N PHE A 800 14.31 29.54 -47.60
CA PHE A 800 13.48 28.76 -46.67
C PHE A 800 12.10 28.56 -47.31
N PRO A 801 11.94 27.51 -48.16
CA PRO A 801 10.69 27.28 -48.88
C PRO A 801 9.56 26.88 -47.94
N ILE A 802 8.38 27.42 -48.19
CA ILE A 802 7.13 27.10 -47.49
C ILE A 802 6.04 26.76 -48.51
N ILE A 803 4.97 26.11 -48.06
CA ILE A 803 3.81 25.80 -48.90
C ILE A 803 2.65 26.75 -48.56
N TYR A 804 1.67 26.29 -47.79
CA TYR A 804 0.52 27.09 -47.35
C TYR A 804 0.71 27.72 -45.96
N GLN A 805 1.89 27.57 -45.34
CA GLN A 805 2.20 28.27 -44.09
C GLN A 805 2.33 29.79 -44.33
N ASN A 806 2.09 30.58 -43.27
CA ASN A 806 2.16 32.04 -43.38
C ASN A 806 3.59 32.57 -43.59
N ARG A 807 4.56 32.11 -42.78
CA ARG A 807 5.92 32.69 -42.75
C ARG A 807 7.07 31.71 -42.49
N SER A 808 6.83 30.57 -41.86
CA SER A 808 7.88 29.61 -41.53
C SER A 808 7.32 28.20 -41.66
N GLY A 809 8.17 27.25 -42.07
CA GLY A 809 7.80 25.84 -42.13
C GLY A 809 7.55 25.23 -40.76
N LEU A 810 8.16 25.80 -39.70
CA LEU A 810 8.01 25.35 -38.32
C LEU A 810 7.72 26.54 -37.41
N HIS A 811 6.84 26.33 -36.43
CA HIS A 811 6.54 27.28 -35.39
C HIS A 811 6.79 26.63 -34.01
N LEU A 812 7.53 27.32 -33.14
CA LEU A 812 7.86 26.85 -31.81
C LEU A 812 7.21 27.71 -30.74
N VAL A 813 6.72 27.07 -29.67
CA VAL A 813 6.20 27.74 -28.47
C VAL A 813 6.74 27.01 -27.24
N ASN A 814 7.16 27.74 -26.22
CA ASN A 814 7.45 27.18 -24.90
C ASN A 814 6.21 27.21 -24.00
N GLU A 815 5.91 26.08 -23.35
CA GLU A 815 4.76 25.97 -22.45
C GLU A 815 4.85 26.96 -21.27
N SER A 816 6.06 27.26 -20.77
CA SER A 816 6.25 28.26 -19.72
C SER A 816 5.90 29.68 -20.16
N SER A 817 6.05 30.02 -21.44
CA SER A 817 5.64 31.32 -22.00
C SER A 817 4.11 31.44 -22.03
N VAL A 818 3.41 30.35 -22.35
CA VAL A 818 1.94 30.30 -22.31
C VAL A 818 1.43 30.41 -20.88
N ASN A 819 2.09 29.74 -19.93
CA ASN A 819 1.75 29.82 -18.51
C ASN A 819 1.99 31.24 -17.94
N ASP A 820 3.10 31.87 -18.31
CA ASP A 820 3.40 33.25 -17.93
C ASP A 820 2.36 34.21 -18.49
N LEU A 821 1.99 34.06 -19.77
CA LEU A 821 0.90 34.83 -20.37
C LEU A 821 -0.44 34.61 -19.63
N ASN A 822 -0.76 33.36 -19.28
CA ASN A 822 -1.97 33.02 -18.52
C ASN A 822 -1.98 33.64 -17.11
N SER A 823 -0.81 33.84 -16.49
CA SER A 823 -0.71 34.51 -15.19
C SER A 823 -1.09 36.00 -15.22
N GLN A 824 -1.15 36.60 -16.42
CA GLN A 824 -1.49 38.00 -16.62
C GLN A 824 -2.98 38.23 -16.91
N PHE A 825 -3.79 37.17 -17.03
CA PHE A 825 -5.24 37.30 -17.17
C PHE A 825 -5.90 37.68 -15.85
N PRO A 826 -6.94 38.54 -15.87
CA PRO A 826 -7.76 38.81 -14.69
C PRO A 826 -8.38 37.53 -14.09
N GLU A 827 -8.55 37.53 -12.77
CA GLU A 827 -9.16 36.41 -12.05
C GLU A 827 -10.60 36.19 -12.54
N GLY A 828 -10.87 35.00 -13.11
CA GLY A 828 -12.17 34.62 -13.67
C GLY A 828 -12.29 34.71 -15.19
N GLU A 829 -11.26 35.14 -15.92
CA GLU A 829 -11.22 35.03 -17.39
C GLU A 829 -10.66 33.68 -17.86
N ASP A 830 -11.13 33.25 -19.04
CA ASP A 830 -10.69 31.99 -19.67
C ASP A 830 -9.22 32.08 -20.08
N GLN A 831 -8.43 31.14 -19.55
CA GLN A 831 -7.00 30.99 -19.90
C GLN A 831 -6.85 30.44 -21.31
N VAL A 832 -5.75 30.79 -21.98
CA VAL A 832 -5.46 30.31 -23.32
C VAL A 832 -4.57 29.08 -23.33
N LEU A 833 -4.81 28.21 -24.31
CA LEU A 833 -4.05 26.98 -24.51
C LEU A 833 -2.86 27.22 -25.44
N SER A 834 -1.88 26.32 -25.40
CA SER A 834 -0.79 26.29 -26.40
C SER A 834 -1.33 26.23 -27.83
N ASP A 835 -2.47 25.57 -28.03
CA ASP A 835 -3.08 25.34 -29.34
C ASP A 835 -3.63 26.62 -29.98
N ASN A 836 -3.98 27.64 -29.18
CA ASN A 836 -4.31 28.98 -29.67
C ASN A 836 -3.17 29.58 -30.51
N PHE A 837 -1.92 29.18 -30.24
CA PHE A 837 -0.72 29.65 -30.94
C PHE A 837 -0.33 28.78 -32.12
N ARG A 838 -0.95 27.61 -32.31
CA ARG A 838 -0.69 26.67 -33.41
C ARG A 838 0.81 26.31 -33.57
N PRO A 839 1.50 25.87 -32.49
CA PRO A 839 2.88 25.42 -32.62
C PRO A 839 2.97 24.16 -33.48
N THR A 840 4.03 24.05 -34.26
CA THR A 840 4.48 22.77 -34.83
C THR A 840 5.33 22.01 -33.81
N VAL A 841 6.08 22.74 -32.98
CA VAL A 841 6.94 22.22 -31.91
C VAL A 841 6.56 22.91 -30.61
N LEU A 842 6.00 22.17 -29.66
CA LEU A 842 5.79 22.64 -28.29
C LEU A 842 6.96 22.13 -27.43
N VAL A 843 7.62 23.03 -26.72
CA VAL A 843 8.75 22.70 -25.83
C VAL A 843 8.41 23.03 -24.37
N GLU A 844 9.00 22.30 -23.44
CA GLU A 844 8.92 22.57 -22.00
C GLU A 844 10.29 23.06 -21.52
N TYR A 845 10.45 24.39 -21.36
CA TYR A 845 11.66 25.00 -20.83
C TYR A 845 11.31 25.92 -19.64
N PRO A 846 12.04 25.86 -18.51
CA PRO A 846 11.61 26.50 -17.26
C PRO A 846 11.46 28.02 -17.32
N GLU A 847 12.28 28.71 -18.11
CA GLU A 847 12.24 30.16 -18.24
C GLU A 847 11.18 30.57 -19.28
N PRO A 848 10.15 31.35 -18.91
CA PRO A 848 9.23 31.94 -19.87
C PRO A 848 9.98 32.80 -20.89
N TRP A 849 9.55 32.74 -22.16
CA TRP A 849 10.08 33.53 -23.28
C TRP A 849 11.56 33.23 -23.63
N ALA A 850 12.14 32.17 -23.07
CA ALA A 850 13.51 31.77 -23.37
C ALA A 850 13.74 31.48 -24.86
N GLU A 851 12.73 30.96 -25.54
CA GLU A 851 12.74 30.63 -26.96
C GLU A 851 13.03 31.83 -27.87
N ASP A 852 12.73 33.05 -27.41
CA ASP A 852 12.98 34.28 -28.16
C ASP A 852 14.49 34.57 -28.29
N ASN A 853 15.30 34.03 -27.38
CA ASN A 853 16.74 34.23 -27.33
C ASN A 853 17.54 33.07 -27.92
N TRP A 854 16.88 31.97 -28.29
CA TRP A 854 17.56 30.83 -28.88
C TRP A 854 17.99 31.16 -30.30
N LYS A 855 19.24 30.83 -30.63
CA LYS A 855 19.78 31.00 -32.00
C LYS A 855 19.60 29.73 -32.83
N TRP A 856 19.74 28.58 -32.19
CA TRP A 856 19.62 27.26 -32.78
C TRP A 856 19.10 26.29 -31.71
N MET A 857 18.49 25.21 -32.16
CA MET A 857 18.03 24.11 -31.34
C MET A 857 18.40 22.79 -32.03
N ARG A 858 18.72 21.76 -31.25
CA ARG A 858 18.98 20.42 -31.81
C ARG A 858 17.96 19.42 -31.27
N ILE A 859 17.17 18.82 -32.15
CA ILE A 859 16.20 17.76 -31.81
C ILE A 859 16.60 16.50 -32.58
N ASN A 860 16.84 15.40 -31.88
CA ASN A 860 17.17 14.08 -32.46
C ASN A 860 18.29 14.15 -33.51
N GLY A 861 19.33 14.94 -33.23
CA GLY A 861 20.48 15.08 -34.14
C GLY A 861 20.31 16.12 -35.25
N VAL A 862 19.09 16.58 -35.52
CA VAL A 862 18.78 17.62 -36.52
C VAL A 862 18.90 19.01 -35.90
N ASN A 863 19.62 19.90 -36.57
CA ASN A 863 19.76 21.29 -36.15
C ASN A 863 18.67 22.15 -36.79
N PHE A 864 17.95 22.88 -35.95
CA PHE A 864 16.95 23.86 -36.31
C PHE A 864 17.51 25.25 -36.04
N LEU A 865 17.33 26.14 -37.00
CA LEU A 865 17.76 27.53 -36.92
C LEU A 865 16.54 28.39 -36.53
N MET A 866 16.66 29.16 -35.45
CA MET A 866 15.60 30.09 -35.04
C MET A 866 15.64 31.32 -35.95
N LEU A 867 14.60 31.55 -36.75
CA LEU A 867 14.59 32.60 -37.78
C LEU A 867 14.19 33.97 -37.21
N ILE A 868 12.92 34.10 -36.85
CA ILE A 868 12.29 35.32 -36.34
C ILE A 868 11.24 34.95 -35.30
N SER A 869 10.90 35.90 -34.42
CA SER A 869 9.73 35.77 -33.54
C SER A 869 8.43 35.83 -34.36
N CYS A 870 7.38 35.18 -33.84
CA CYS A 870 6.09 35.12 -34.50
C CYS A 870 5.18 36.26 -34.03
N ASP A 871 4.93 37.23 -34.92
CA ASP A 871 3.91 38.26 -34.71
C ASP A 871 2.53 37.60 -34.57
N ARG A 872 1.82 37.88 -33.47
CA ARG A 872 0.50 37.28 -33.19
C ARG A 872 -0.63 38.04 -33.87
N CYS A 873 -1.60 37.29 -34.41
CA CYS A 873 -2.78 37.84 -35.09
C CYS A 873 -4.08 37.31 -34.48
N PRO A 874 -5.27 37.79 -34.93
CA PRO A 874 -6.56 37.43 -34.32
C PRO A 874 -6.92 35.95 -34.36
N THR A 875 -6.16 35.09 -35.04
CA THR A 875 -6.36 33.63 -34.96
C THR A 875 -6.09 33.07 -33.57
N THR A 876 -5.26 33.74 -32.77
CA THR A 876 -5.02 33.36 -31.36
C THR A 876 -6.26 33.56 -30.49
N CYS A 877 -7.13 34.48 -30.89
CA CYS A 877 -8.42 34.79 -30.29
C CYS A 877 -9.53 33.81 -30.69
N VAL A 878 -9.21 32.59 -31.11
CA VAL A 878 -10.20 31.56 -31.42
C VAL A 878 -9.97 30.39 -30.49
N ASP A 879 -11.00 30.03 -29.75
CA ASP A 879 -11.00 28.84 -28.91
C ASP A 879 -10.88 27.58 -29.80
N PRO A 880 -9.84 26.74 -29.62
CA PRO A 880 -9.61 25.58 -30.48
C PRO A 880 -10.69 24.50 -30.44
N GLU A 881 -11.47 24.43 -29.35
CA GLU A 881 -12.48 23.38 -29.16
C GLU A 881 -13.83 23.80 -29.76
N THR A 882 -14.23 25.05 -29.50
CA THR A 882 -15.55 25.59 -29.83
C THR A 882 -15.57 26.41 -31.11
N GLY A 883 -14.42 26.95 -31.54
CA GLY A 883 -14.34 27.92 -32.63
C GLY A 883 -14.88 29.31 -32.26
N ALA A 884 -15.25 29.54 -31.00
CA ALA A 884 -15.70 30.84 -30.51
C ALA A 884 -14.56 31.84 -30.40
N LYS A 885 -14.87 33.14 -30.43
CA LYS A 885 -13.86 34.19 -30.24
C LYS A 885 -13.57 34.39 -28.75
N VAL A 886 -12.30 34.39 -28.38
CA VAL A 886 -11.78 34.64 -27.02
C VAL A 886 -10.81 35.83 -27.02
N GLU A 887 -10.69 36.56 -25.92
CA GLU A 887 -9.99 37.85 -25.89
C GLU A 887 -8.48 37.75 -25.55
N THR A 888 -7.71 37.05 -26.38
CA THR A 888 -6.26 36.78 -26.15
C THR A 888 -5.32 37.95 -26.49
N LEU A 889 -5.62 38.71 -27.55
CA LEU A 889 -4.69 39.69 -28.11
C LEU A 889 -4.50 40.96 -27.28
N LYS A 890 -5.47 41.32 -26.42
CA LYS A 890 -5.34 42.51 -25.57
C LYS A 890 -4.24 42.32 -24.53
N THR A 891 -4.13 41.12 -23.97
CA THR A 891 -3.11 40.77 -22.96
C THR A 891 -1.74 40.65 -23.60
N LEU A 892 -1.62 40.00 -24.75
CA LEU A 892 -0.36 39.91 -25.52
C LEU A 892 0.21 41.25 -26.00
N LYS A 893 -0.62 42.28 -26.14
CA LYS A 893 -0.21 43.63 -26.57
C LYS A 893 0.30 44.51 -25.44
N LYS A 894 -0.02 44.17 -24.19
CA LYS A 894 0.53 44.82 -23.00
C LYS A 894 1.92 44.29 -22.75
#